data_AF-A0A532UC87-F1
#
_entry.id   AF-A0A532UC87-F1
#
_cell.length_a   1.000
_cell.length_b   1.000
_cell.length_c   1.000
_cell.angle_alpha   90.00
_cell.angle_beta   90.00
_cell.angle_gamma   90.00
#
_symmetry.space_group_name_H-M   'P 1'
#
loop_
_entity.id
_entity.type
_entity.pdbx_description
1 polymer ?
#
loop_
_entity_poly.entity_id
_entity_poly.type
_entity_poly.pdbx_seq_one_letter_code
_entity_poly.pdbx_strand_id
1 'polypeptide(L)'
;MGILNGARIEFKESMAGYIGKGQTNPKQRLQVDKRKEADVRFDVRISIDDLGRFLKISHHEAVLTGTVTSDLFGGTHEISDGVFNLFSLNPTSGIREMVYAFKFTADGQTYYLHGHKEIHHTRGKADVLEDMTRLFTIIYKGENQQAPIHGAGELRFDLKDAPSLLASIEVVDPKSLKQRVTAYLAFVSFVFAPLREEYLKNLRIDHETEYDNLVLSGVLNGPDGPRDFFLVSGVHEKGFPWGDGESFSDVILAVADGNGGYHRYGITARALERLELDVEHGMYRYSGAIFALDGNYAASFSQMCDSGSDLTKCKANFEIDFDARANNPVSYPLPVVGQVTAPLIAKLREALPSEHPLGMHIMAHTVTVRSGKLTIKRPQATNAVNEYLIDVDKTFGEAERSTFRGFKEPTLLYGYICALRPSQRTARVQIHTRTLRDERELWAKDQIDKYLGKFLSRIASAEMLIEAGGLKVKRLSPEKARDDNNLFVKLADPIIELNNDHFPTAVFQRRIIKVRDPDGAECLALEEDVSLMRLEAINSERKVTVASVRDEDKLAALDRVLKETNFLGVLEKHRTDTGKSKAKFSIVIKANFMFAYNRRDQTTYTDPELVGRLVEKMREAKFKNIAVVEAQSTYGEYFERRSVCEMAEYLNYDGKPGYKVVDMTEDADEHRHLGTHLGYHPVSTVWRDADFRISFAKNKTHAYAYYTLTLKNIYGALPLANKFKEYHCKRDIYHTAIEYLEAFPVHFGLVDGYESADGPFGIFADTCPNLTRTVIGGEDLVAVDWVASTKMGIDPMISQYMRLAVKAFGKPEIELIGDGSVYRPWLNVPVALTLFTHKGLDANYHFGNLFYNSCAQMDENRFKLKKNPIHIRFLRWISLPVRRTFFKFTNERPTWYNRTVSRALNWLGY
;
A
#
# COMPACT_ATOMS: atom_id res chain seq x y z
N MET A 1 -27.01 8.54 22.65
CA MET A 1 -26.87 7.09 22.89
C MET A 1 -27.41 6.60 24.23
N GLY A 2 -27.32 7.35 25.35
CA GLY A 2 -27.73 6.83 26.67
C GLY A 2 -29.18 6.31 26.84
N ILE A 3 -30.10 6.68 25.93
CA ILE A 3 -31.46 6.11 25.90
C ILE A 3 -31.49 4.64 25.44
N LEU A 4 -30.44 4.13 24.79
CA LEU A 4 -30.34 2.76 24.28
C LEU A 4 -29.80 1.77 25.31
N ASN A 5 -29.16 2.26 26.38
CA ASN A 5 -28.51 1.41 27.38
C ASN A 5 -29.56 0.59 28.16
N GLY A 6 -29.33 -0.71 28.21
CA GLY A 6 -30.25 -1.70 28.80
C GLY A 6 -31.59 -1.83 28.05
N ALA A 7 -31.69 -1.38 26.80
CA ALA A 7 -32.81 -1.71 25.94
C ALA A 7 -32.60 -3.12 25.37
N ARG A 8 -33.57 -4.01 25.55
CA ARG A 8 -33.51 -5.39 25.06
C ARG A 8 -34.24 -5.53 23.73
N ILE A 9 -33.66 -6.24 22.78
CA ILE A 9 -34.27 -6.55 21.49
C ILE A 9 -34.34 -8.06 21.29
N GLU A 10 -35.46 -8.53 20.78
CA GLU A 10 -35.63 -9.92 20.34
C GLU A 10 -36.19 -10.00 18.93
N PHE A 11 -35.77 -11.00 18.17
CA PHE A 11 -36.34 -11.31 16.86
C PHE A 11 -36.21 -12.80 16.55
N LYS A 12 -36.98 -13.29 15.57
CA LYS A 12 -37.03 -14.70 15.19
C LYS A 12 -36.56 -14.89 13.75
N GLU A 13 -35.69 -15.88 13.53
CA GLU A 13 -35.19 -16.23 12.21
C GLU A 13 -35.31 -17.74 11.98
N SER A 14 -35.62 -18.13 10.74
CA SER A 14 -35.68 -19.52 10.29
C SER A 14 -34.78 -19.71 9.08
N MET A 15 -33.97 -20.77 9.10
CA MET A 15 -33.05 -21.11 8.01
C MET A 15 -33.21 -22.58 7.66
N ALA A 16 -33.26 -22.91 6.37
CA ALA A 16 -33.40 -24.29 5.90
C ALA A 16 -32.57 -24.57 4.65
N GLY A 17 -32.07 -25.79 4.52
CA GLY A 17 -31.30 -26.20 3.35
C GLY A 17 -30.65 -27.56 3.55
N TYR A 18 -29.59 -27.82 2.79
CA TYR A 18 -29.05 -29.16 2.64
C TYR A 18 -27.66 -29.29 3.25
N ILE A 19 -27.45 -30.34 4.05
CA ILE A 19 -26.14 -30.74 4.56
C ILE A 19 -25.74 -32.09 3.96
N GLY A 20 -24.55 -32.14 3.36
CA GLY A 20 -23.96 -33.38 2.86
C GLY A 20 -23.18 -34.09 3.96
N LYS A 21 -23.60 -35.31 4.31
CA LYS A 21 -22.91 -36.13 5.32
C LYS A 21 -21.47 -36.48 4.86
N GLY A 22 -20.49 -36.20 5.71
CA GLY A 22 -19.06 -36.43 5.43
C GLY A 22 -18.40 -35.40 4.51
N GLN A 23 -19.12 -34.36 4.08
CA GLN A 23 -18.51 -33.24 3.34
C GLN A 23 -17.79 -32.29 4.30
N THR A 24 -16.68 -31.72 3.85
CA THR A 24 -15.84 -30.80 4.63
C THR A 24 -15.82 -29.37 4.10
N ASN A 25 -16.25 -29.15 2.85
CA ASN A 25 -16.28 -27.82 2.23
C ASN A 25 -17.72 -27.39 1.91
N PRO A 26 -18.27 -26.38 2.60
CA PRO A 26 -19.64 -25.92 2.38
C PRO A 26 -19.83 -25.21 1.03
N LYS A 27 -18.77 -24.77 0.34
CA LYS A 27 -18.83 -24.07 -0.96
C LYS A 27 -18.75 -25.00 -2.18
N GLN A 28 -18.49 -26.28 -1.96
CA GLN A 28 -18.37 -27.23 -3.07
C GLN A 28 -19.77 -27.51 -3.64
N ARG A 29 -20.05 -26.98 -4.85
CA ARG A 29 -21.34 -27.22 -5.52
C ARG A 29 -21.61 -28.72 -5.63
N LEU A 30 -22.75 -29.14 -5.09
CA LEU A 30 -23.26 -30.51 -5.20
C LEU A 30 -23.38 -30.89 -6.68
N GLN A 31 -22.52 -31.79 -7.16
CA GLN A 31 -22.79 -32.56 -8.37
C GLN A 31 -23.90 -33.55 -8.04
N VAL A 32 -25.14 -33.14 -8.31
CA VAL A 32 -26.37 -33.92 -8.53
C VAL A 32 -26.31 -35.39 -8.06
N ASP A 33 -26.42 -35.63 -6.75
CA ASP A 33 -26.92 -36.91 -6.23
C ASP A 33 -27.81 -36.65 -5.00
N LYS A 34 -29.10 -36.36 -5.27
CA LYS A 34 -30.14 -36.01 -4.29
C LYS A 34 -30.36 -37.06 -3.18
N ARG A 35 -29.70 -38.23 -3.24
CA ARG A 35 -29.85 -39.33 -2.27
C ARG A 35 -28.92 -39.24 -1.06
N LYS A 36 -28.02 -38.24 -1.00
CA LYS A 36 -27.04 -38.03 0.10
C LYS A 36 -27.17 -36.69 0.83
N GLU A 37 -28.17 -35.90 0.47
CA GLU A 37 -28.49 -34.62 1.10
C GLU A 37 -29.57 -34.85 2.15
N ALA A 38 -29.48 -34.15 3.27
CA ALA A 38 -30.57 -34.10 4.22
C ALA A 38 -30.96 -32.66 4.54
N ASP A 39 -32.27 -32.47 4.65
CA ASP A 39 -32.85 -31.21 5.06
C ASP A 39 -32.48 -30.94 6.52
N VAL A 40 -31.79 -29.82 6.73
CA VAL A 40 -31.54 -29.25 8.05
C VAL A 40 -32.25 -27.91 8.08
N ARG A 41 -33.03 -27.70 9.14
CA ARG A 41 -33.70 -26.44 9.43
C ARG A 41 -33.42 -26.04 10.87
N PHE A 42 -33.20 -24.77 11.13
CA PHE A 42 -33.28 -24.25 12.49
C PHE A 42 -34.26 -23.10 12.58
N ASP A 43 -34.94 -23.01 13.71
CA ASP A 43 -35.89 -21.97 14.07
C ASP A 43 -35.42 -21.36 15.38
N VAL A 44 -34.93 -20.13 15.31
CA VAL A 44 -34.20 -19.50 16.41
C VAL A 44 -34.79 -18.15 16.81
N ARG A 45 -34.63 -17.82 18.08
CA ARG A 45 -34.83 -16.50 18.65
C ARG A 45 -33.47 -15.95 19.07
N ILE A 46 -33.20 -14.74 18.58
CA ILE A 46 -31.98 -14.01 18.92
C ILE A 46 -32.38 -12.91 19.91
N SER A 47 -31.68 -12.85 21.03
CA SER A 47 -31.93 -11.92 22.14
C SER A 47 -30.68 -11.08 22.40
N ILE A 48 -30.86 -9.77 22.36
CA ILE A 48 -29.83 -8.75 22.65
C ILE A 48 -30.22 -8.08 23.96
N ASP A 49 -29.52 -8.39 25.05
CA ASP A 49 -29.89 -7.92 26.40
C ASP A 49 -29.58 -6.44 26.67
N ASP A 50 -28.59 -5.88 25.96
CA ASP A 50 -28.27 -4.46 25.99
C ASP A 50 -27.88 -3.97 24.59
N LEU A 51 -28.83 -3.34 23.90
CA LEU A 51 -28.61 -2.77 22.58
C LEU A 51 -27.53 -1.69 22.56
N GLY A 52 -27.44 -0.87 23.61
CA GLY A 52 -26.42 0.18 23.69
C GLY A 52 -25.01 -0.41 23.71
N ARG A 53 -24.81 -1.50 24.45
CA ARG A 53 -23.54 -2.26 24.46
C ARG A 53 -23.31 -2.99 23.15
N PHE A 54 -24.33 -3.68 22.65
CA PHE A 54 -24.27 -4.46 21.41
C PHE A 54 -23.77 -3.63 20.22
N LEU A 55 -24.25 -2.39 20.07
CA LEU A 55 -23.85 -1.50 18.97
C LEU A 55 -22.42 -0.95 19.07
N LYS A 56 -21.76 -1.09 20.22
CA LYS A 56 -20.44 -0.50 20.51
C LYS A 56 -19.30 -1.51 20.54
N ILE A 57 -19.58 -2.76 20.86
CA ILE A 57 -18.56 -3.82 20.90
C ILE A 57 -18.30 -4.35 19.48
N SER A 58 -17.03 -4.54 19.12
CA SER A 58 -16.59 -4.97 17.78
C SER A 58 -17.14 -6.33 17.30
N HIS A 59 -17.52 -7.21 18.22
CA HIS A 59 -18.00 -8.57 17.91
C HIS A 59 -19.52 -8.70 17.83
N HIS A 60 -20.27 -7.65 18.21
CA HIS A 60 -21.74 -7.57 18.21
C HIS A 60 -22.43 -8.90 18.55
N GLU A 61 -22.06 -9.47 19.70
CA GLU A 61 -22.52 -10.79 20.15
C GLU A 61 -23.91 -10.72 20.78
N ALA A 62 -24.76 -11.70 20.47
CA ALA A 62 -26.10 -11.89 21.02
C ALA A 62 -26.36 -13.36 21.37
N VAL A 63 -27.33 -13.58 22.25
CA VAL A 63 -27.74 -14.93 22.66
C VAL A 63 -28.71 -15.51 21.63
N LEU A 64 -28.50 -16.77 21.26
CA LEU A 64 -29.33 -17.49 20.30
C LEU A 64 -29.96 -18.73 20.98
N THR A 65 -31.28 -18.87 20.90
CA THR A 65 -32.06 -19.99 21.48
C THR A 65 -33.08 -20.52 20.47
N GLY A 66 -33.52 -21.77 20.58
CA GLY A 66 -34.46 -22.35 19.61
C GLY A 66 -34.23 -23.84 19.34
N THR A 67 -34.63 -24.29 18.16
CA THR A 67 -34.56 -25.71 17.79
C THR A 67 -33.90 -25.94 16.44
N VAL A 68 -33.34 -27.13 16.26
CA VAL A 68 -32.84 -27.64 14.97
C VAL A 68 -33.62 -28.90 14.61
N THR A 69 -34.08 -28.99 13.37
CA THR A 69 -34.86 -30.11 12.84
C THR A 69 -34.12 -30.72 11.65
N SER A 70 -33.88 -32.02 11.70
CA SER A 70 -33.35 -32.78 10.56
C SER A 70 -33.60 -34.27 10.70
N ASP A 71 -33.93 -34.92 9.58
CA ASP A 71 -34.01 -36.38 9.52
C ASP A 71 -32.66 -37.06 9.78
N LEU A 72 -31.52 -36.37 9.58
CA LEU A 72 -30.18 -36.89 9.95
C LEU A 72 -30.05 -37.20 11.43
N PHE A 73 -30.79 -36.46 12.25
CA PHE A 73 -30.70 -36.49 13.68
C PHE A 73 -31.96 -37.06 14.32
N GLY A 74 -32.87 -37.65 13.53
CA GLY A 74 -34.09 -38.27 14.06
C GLY A 74 -35.18 -37.28 14.50
N GLY A 75 -35.19 -36.05 13.96
CA GLY A 75 -36.26 -35.08 14.18
C GLY A 75 -35.78 -33.74 14.73
N THR A 76 -36.55 -33.16 15.65
CA THR A 76 -36.34 -31.82 16.22
C THR A 76 -35.64 -31.91 17.58
N HIS A 77 -34.61 -31.09 17.77
CA HIS A 77 -33.80 -31.02 18.99
C HIS A 77 -33.67 -29.58 19.48
N GLU A 78 -33.69 -29.39 20.79
CA GLU A 78 -33.41 -28.10 21.43
C GLU A 78 -31.92 -27.75 21.29
N ILE A 79 -31.65 -26.48 21.04
CA ILE A 79 -30.29 -25.97 21.01
C ILE A 79 -29.87 -25.46 22.40
N SER A 80 -28.57 -25.48 22.65
CA SER A 80 -27.93 -24.98 23.87
C SER A 80 -26.65 -24.22 23.50
N ASP A 81 -26.20 -23.34 24.41
CA ASP A 81 -25.01 -22.49 24.21
C ASP A 81 -24.99 -21.75 22.87
N GLY A 82 -26.14 -21.21 22.46
CA GLY A 82 -26.28 -20.55 21.18
C GLY A 82 -25.79 -19.10 21.20
N VAL A 83 -24.99 -18.78 20.19
CA VAL A 83 -24.37 -17.47 19.99
C VAL A 83 -24.65 -16.99 18.56
N PHE A 84 -24.97 -15.70 18.44
CA PHE A 84 -25.10 -14.98 17.19
C PHE A 84 -24.14 -13.79 17.18
N ASN A 85 -23.33 -13.65 16.14
CA ASN A 85 -22.47 -12.47 15.95
C ASN A 85 -22.84 -11.76 14.66
N LEU A 86 -23.09 -10.46 14.77
CA LEU A 86 -23.46 -9.61 13.63
C LEU A 86 -22.22 -8.85 13.14
N PHE A 87 -21.72 -9.16 11.94
CA PHE A 87 -20.55 -8.49 11.32
C PHE A 87 -19.20 -8.74 12.00
N SER A 88 -18.98 -9.94 12.54
CA SER A 88 -17.65 -10.36 12.98
C SER A 88 -16.69 -10.40 11.79
N LEU A 89 -15.51 -9.78 11.90
CA LEU A 89 -14.51 -9.85 10.84
C LEU A 89 -13.81 -11.22 10.87
N ASN A 90 -13.82 -11.95 9.75
CA ASN A 90 -13.03 -13.17 9.63
C ASN A 90 -11.53 -12.80 9.68
N PRO A 91 -10.74 -13.35 10.63
CA PRO A 91 -9.35 -12.95 10.82
C PRO A 91 -8.45 -13.37 9.64
N THR A 92 -8.84 -14.41 8.88
CA THR A 92 -8.08 -14.91 7.73
C THR A 92 -8.40 -14.13 6.47
N SER A 93 -9.68 -13.96 6.14
CA SER A 93 -10.12 -13.35 4.87
C SER A 93 -10.34 -11.84 4.95
N GLY A 94 -10.49 -11.27 6.16
CA GLY A 94 -10.90 -9.88 6.34
C GLY A 94 -12.34 -9.58 5.90
N ILE A 95 -13.13 -10.59 5.57
CA ILE A 95 -14.54 -10.46 5.17
C ILE A 95 -15.40 -10.32 6.43
N ARG A 96 -16.39 -9.42 6.40
CA ARG A 96 -17.39 -9.33 7.49
C ARG A 96 -18.32 -10.53 7.38
N GLU A 97 -18.51 -11.24 8.48
CA GLU A 97 -19.35 -12.44 8.57
C GLU A 97 -20.51 -12.23 9.55
N MET A 98 -21.63 -12.92 9.31
CA MET A 98 -22.68 -13.10 10.31
C MET A 98 -22.65 -14.55 10.77
N VAL A 99 -22.31 -14.78 12.05
CA VAL A 99 -22.04 -16.12 12.58
C VAL A 99 -23.22 -16.61 13.42
N TYR A 100 -23.59 -17.88 13.22
CA TYR A 100 -24.60 -18.63 13.94
C TYR A 100 -23.94 -19.88 14.50
N ALA A 101 -23.85 -20.00 15.82
CA ALA A 101 -23.18 -21.11 16.47
C ALA A 101 -24.01 -21.66 17.62
N PHE A 102 -24.19 -22.97 17.72
CA PHE A 102 -24.91 -23.59 18.84
C PHE A 102 -24.64 -25.10 18.94
N LYS A 103 -24.95 -25.67 20.11
CA LYS A 103 -24.91 -27.10 20.38
C LYS A 103 -26.31 -27.70 20.36
N PHE A 104 -26.43 -28.97 19.98
CA PHE A 104 -27.64 -29.76 20.18
C PHE A 104 -27.27 -31.23 20.43
N THR A 105 -28.14 -31.98 21.09
CA THR A 105 -27.91 -33.40 21.38
C THR A 105 -28.98 -34.25 20.73
N ALA A 106 -28.57 -35.21 19.91
CA ALA A 106 -29.44 -36.17 19.23
C ALA A 106 -28.96 -37.59 19.50
N ASP A 107 -29.86 -38.49 19.89
CA ASP A 107 -29.56 -39.89 20.23
C ASP A 107 -28.39 -40.06 21.22
N GLY A 108 -28.27 -39.15 22.21
CA GLY A 108 -27.20 -39.16 23.21
C GLY A 108 -25.83 -38.68 22.71
N GLN A 109 -25.74 -38.22 21.45
CA GLN A 109 -24.55 -37.62 20.87
C GLN A 109 -24.72 -36.10 20.74
N THR A 110 -23.76 -35.35 21.28
CA THR A 110 -23.69 -33.89 21.09
C THR A 110 -23.08 -33.53 19.74
N TYR A 111 -23.68 -32.56 19.09
CA TYR A 111 -23.22 -31.95 17.84
C TYR A 111 -23.08 -30.43 18.03
N TYR A 112 -22.15 -29.85 17.28
CA TYR A 112 -21.92 -28.41 17.24
C TYR A 112 -22.14 -27.92 15.81
N LEU A 113 -23.06 -26.96 15.62
CA LEU A 113 -23.31 -26.33 14.34
C LEU A 113 -22.61 -24.97 14.29
N HIS A 114 -21.90 -24.71 13.20
CA HIS A 114 -21.31 -23.42 12.89
C HIS A 114 -21.73 -22.99 11.48
N GLY A 115 -22.54 -21.94 11.41
CA GLY A 115 -22.98 -21.30 10.19
C GLY A 115 -22.39 -19.89 10.07
N HIS A 116 -21.98 -19.47 8.88
CA HIS A 116 -21.62 -18.07 8.62
C HIS A 116 -22.18 -17.58 7.28
N LYS A 117 -22.62 -16.32 7.24
CA LYS A 117 -22.94 -15.58 6.01
C LYS A 117 -21.74 -14.69 5.67
N GLU A 118 -21.27 -14.70 4.43
CA GLU A 118 -20.17 -13.83 3.98
C GLU A 118 -20.75 -12.54 3.37
N ILE A 119 -20.30 -11.36 3.84
CA ILE A 119 -20.75 -10.06 3.33
C ILE A 119 -19.60 -9.40 2.59
N HIS A 120 -19.59 -9.53 1.25
CA HIS A 120 -18.52 -9.01 0.40
C HIS A 120 -18.99 -8.71 -1.03
N HIS A 121 -18.64 -7.54 -1.56
CA HIS A 121 -18.96 -7.15 -2.95
C HIS A 121 -17.81 -7.47 -3.91
N THR A 122 -18.02 -8.44 -4.80
CA THR A 122 -17.04 -8.74 -5.87
C THR A 122 -17.23 -7.80 -7.06
N ARG A 123 -16.18 -7.08 -7.50
CA ARG A 123 -16.25 -6.18 -8.66
C ARG A 123 -16.85 -6.89 -9.89
N GLY A 124 -18.02 -6.42 -10.35
CA GLY A 124 -18.63 -6.83 -11.62
C GLY A 124 -19.91 -7.70 -11.52
N LYS A 125 -20.34 -8.11 -10.33
CA LYS A 125 -21.65 -8.76 -10.10
C LYS A 125 -22.24 -8.30 -8.77
N ALA A 126 -23.45 -7.77 -8.79
CA ALA A 126 -24.18 -7.38 -7.59
C ALA A 126 -25.18 -8.47 -7.23
N ASP A 127 -24.80 -9.43 -6.36
CA ASP A 127 -25.68 -10.52 -5.90
C ASP A 127 -26.04 -10.35 -4.41
N VAL A 128 -26.42 -9.12 -3.99
CA VAL A 128 -26.85 -8.76 -2.61
C VAL A 128 -27.83 -9.76 -2.00
N LEU A 129 -28.77 -10.21 -2.82
CA LEU A 129 -29.87 -11.09 -2.43
C LEU A 129 -29.38 -12.52 -2.15
N GLU A 130 -28.33 -12.94 -2.85
CA GLU A 130 -27.70 -14.25 -2.70
C GLU A 130 -26.88 -14.33 -1.41
N ASP A 131 -26.14 -13.27 -1.10
CA ASP A 131 -25.27 -13.20 0.08
C ASP A 131 -26.08 -13.05 1.39
N MET A 132 -27.21 -12.32 1.35
CA MET A 132 -28.09 -12.18 2.53
C MET A 132 -28.86 -13.46 2.86
N THR A 133 -29.10 -14.31 1.86
CA THR A 133 -29.94 -15.51 2.01
C THR A 133 -29.13 -16.77 2.26
N ARG A 134 -27.82 -16.81 1.97
CA ARG A 134 -27.00 -18.01 2.13
C ARG A 134 -26.26 -18.07 3.45
N LEU A 135 -26.23 -19.26 4.04
CA LEU A 135 -25.49 -19.57 5.26
C LEU A 135 -24.66 -20.84 5.03
N PHE A 136 -23.34 -20.65 4.93
CA PHE A 136 -22.39 -21.75 4.83
C PHE A 136 -22.28 -22.44 6.18
N THR A 137 -22.65 -23.72 6.24
CA THR A 137 -22.87 -24.43 7.50
C THR A 137 -22.00 -25.67 7.58
N ILE A 138 -21.35 -25.87 8.74
CA ILE A 138 -20.60 -27.07 9.09
C ILE A 138 -21.14 -27.60 10.41
N ILE A 139 -21.39 -28.91 10.46
CA ILE A 139 -21.79 -29.63 11.68
C ILE A 139 -20.63 -30.52 12.11
N TYR A 140 -20.24 -30.39 13.38
CA TYR A 140 -19.18 -31.17 14.02
C TYR A 140 -19.77 -32.18 14.98
N LYS A 141 -19.17 -33.37 15.06
CA LYS A 141 -19.57 -34.44 16.00
C LYS A 141 -18.84 -34.27 17.33
N GLY A 142 -19.25 -33.27 18.12
CA GLY A 142 -18.69 -32.96 19.43
C GLY A 142 -19.16 -31.60 19.94
N GLU A 143 -18.45 -31.04 20.91
CA GLU A 143 -18.87 -29.82 21.60
C GLU A 143 -18.44 -28.50 20.94
N ASN A 144 -17.48 -28.55 19.99
CA ASN A 144 -16.91 -27.36 19.35
C ASN A 144 -16.29 -27.67 17.98
N GLN A 145 -15.71 -26.66 17.32
CA GLN A 145 -15.10 -26.75 15.99
C GLN A 145 -13.83 -27.61 15.91
N GLN A 146 -13.26 -28.04 17.04
CA GLN A 146 -12.09 -28.95 17.06
C GLN A 146 -12.49 -30.42 16.91
N ALA A 147 -13.78 -30.73 17.02
CA ALA A 147 -14.30 -32.08 16.85
C ALA A 147 -14.33 -32.50 15.36
N PRO A 148 -14.44 -33.81 15.04
CA PRO A 148 -14.53 -34.26 13.65
C PRO A 148 -15.76 -33.71 12.94
N ILE A 149 -15.58 -33.26 11.69
CA ILE A 149 -16.70 -32.78 10.84
C ILE A 149 -17.66 -33.95 10.55
N HIS A 150 -18.93 -33.75 10.86
CA HIS A 150 -20.02 -34.66 10.54
C HIS A 150 -20.60 -34.41 9.14
N GLY A 151 -20.69 -33.15 8.73
CA GLY A 151 -21.13 -32.74 7.40
C GLY A 151 -21.05 -31.24 7.19
N ALA A 152 -21.13 -30.82 5.93
CA ALA A 152 -21.11 -29.42 5.53
C ALA A 152 -22.12 -29.17 4.39
N GLY A 153 -22.57 -27.94 4.22
CA GLY A 153 -23.50 -27.56 3.16
C GLY A 153 -23.99 -26.12 3.26
N GLU A 154 -25.10 -25.83 2.59
CA GLU A 154 -25.69 -24.49 2.50
C GLU A 154 -27.13 -24.50 3.05
N LEU A 155 -27.38 -23.62 4.02
CA LEU A 155 -28.73 -23.26 4.47
C LEU A 155 -29.14 -21.95 3.82
N ARG A 156 -30.45 -21.75 3.62
CA ARG A 156 -31.00 -20.54 3.02
C ARG A 156 -32.15 -19.93 3.83
N PHE A 157 -32.17 -18.61 3.83
CA PHE A 157 -33.32 -17.80 4.24
C PHE A 157 -34.29 -17.68 3.06
N ASP A 158 -35.57 -18.00 3.23
CA ASP A 158 -36.58 -17.73 2.21
C ASP A 158 -36.95 -16.25 2.23
N LEU A 159 -36.73 -15.56 1.11
CA LEU A 159 -37.06 -14.13 0.97
C LEU A 159 -38.53 -13.82 1.23
N LYS A 160 -39.43 -14.80 1.07
CA LYS A 160 -40.85 -14.65 1.42
C LYS A 160 -41.06 -14.43 2.91
N ASP A 161 -40.11 -14.85 3.75
CA ASP A 161 -40.15 -14.70 5.20
C ASP A 161 -39.51 -13.39 5.69
N ALA A 162 -38.94 -12.58 4.80
CA ALA A 162 -38.35 -11.27 5.15
C ALA A 162 -39.34 -10.31 5.85
N PRO A 163 -40.62 -10.18 5.42
CA PRO A 163 -41.60 -9.36 6.14
C PRO A 163 -41.89 -9.89 7.54
N SER A 164 -41.90 -11.23 7.72
CA SER A 164 -42.13 -11.89 9.00
C SER A 164 -40.96 -11.70 9.96
N LEU A 165 -39.72 -11.76 9.47
CA LEU A 165 -38.51 -11.45 10.24
C LEU A 165 -38.57 -10.01 10.77
N LEU A 166 -38.83 -9.03 9.90
CA LEU A 166 -38.95 -7.61 10.29
C LEU A 166 -40.10 -7.38 11.28
N ALA A 167 -41.24 -8.03 11.07
CA ALA A 167 -42.39 -7.96 11.97
C ALA A 167 -42.14 -8.64 13.33
N SER A 168 -41.17 -9.57 13.41
CA SER A 168 -40.80 -10.26 14.66
C SER A 168 -39.90 -9.45 15.58
N ILE A 169 -39.32 -8.34 15.09
CA ILE A 169 -38.42 -7.48 15.89
C ILE A 169 -39.23 -6.78 16.97
N GLU A 170 -38.98 -7.16 18.22
CA GLU A 170 -39.61 -6.61 19.40
C GLU A 170 -38.58 -5.94 20.32
N VAL A 171 -38.91 -4.75 20.83
CA VAL A 171 -38.16 -4.12 21.92
C VAL A 171 -38.84 -4.54 23.23
N VAL A 172 -38.15 -5.35 24.03
CA VAL A 172 -38.67 -5.94 25.26
C VAL A 172 -38.52 -4.95 26.42
N ASP A 173 -39.59 -4.79 27.22
CA ASP A 173 -39.66 -3.96 28.42
C ASP A 173 -39.04 -2.54 28.29
N PRO A 174 -39.46 -1.72 27.30
CA PRO A 174 -38.90 -0.39 27.12
C PRO A 174 -39.29 0.53 28.29
N LYS A 175 -38.31 1.22 28.89
CA LYS A 175 -38.50 2.22 29.96
C LYS A 175 -39.37 3.40 29.51
N SER A 176 -39.50 3.63 28.20
CA SER A 176 -40.38 4.66 27.63
C SER A 176 -40.73 4.38 26.17
N LEU A 177 -41.82 4.99 25.68
CA LEU A 177 -42.20 4.95 24.25
C LEU A 177 -41.10 5.50 23.34
N LYS A 178 -40.36 6.52 23.82
CA LYS A 178 -39.22 7.09 23.10
C LYS A 178 -38.08 6.08 22.98
N GLN A 179 -37.74 5.36 24.06
CA GLN A 179 -36.74 4.29 24.03
C GLN A 179 -37.13 3.17 23.06
N ARG A 180 -38.41 2.77 23.04
CA ARG A 180 -38.92 1.76 22.10
C ARG A 180 -38.65 2.14 20.64
N VAL A 181 -39.04 3.35 20.24
CA VAL A 181 -38.86 3.82 18.86
C VAL A 181 -37.39 4.02 18.52
N THR A 182 -36.60 4.63 19.42
CA THR A 182 -35.17 4.87 19.17
C THR A 182 -34.37 3.57 19.12
N ALA A 183 -34.66 2.58 19.98
CA ALA A 183 -34.00 1.28 19.97
C ALA A 183 -34.31 0.49 18.69
N TYR A 184 -35.58 0.43 18.28
CA TYR A 184 -35.98 -0.21 17.03
C TYR A 184 -35.27 0.43 15.81
N LEU A 185 -35.31 1.76 15.70
CA LEU A 185 -34.67 2.47 14.58
C LEU A 185 -33.15 2.31 14.59
N ALA A 186 -32.49 2.36 15.76
CA ALA A 186 -31.05 2.17 15.87
C ALA A 186 -30.62 0.77 15.43
N PHE A 187 -31.33 -0.26 15.89
CA PHE A 187 -31.05 -1.65 15.52
C PHE A 187 -31.26 -1.93 14.03
N VAL A 188 -32.41 -1.51 13.48
CA VAL A 188 -32.69 -1.64 12.04
C VAL A 188 -31.65 -0.88 11.21
N SER A 189 -31.34 0.37 11.58
CA SER A 189 -30.31 1.15 10.89
C SER A 189 -28.93 0.47 10.93
N PHE A 190 -28.57 -0.13 12.07
CA PHE A 190 -27.30 -0.82 12.24
C PHE A 190 -27.19 -2.09 11.39
N VAL A 191 -28.24 -2.92 11.33
CA VAL A 191 -28.27 -4.15 10.50
C VAL A 191 -28.19 -3.81 9.00
N PHE A 192 -28.83 -2.73 8.56
CA PHE A 192 -28.84 -2.34 7.14
C PHE A 192 -27.66 -1.45 6.72
N ALA A 193 -26.91 -0.83 7.65
CA ALA A 193 -25.82 0.09 7.32
C ALA A 193 -24.65 -0.61 6.60
N PRO A 194 -24.05 -1.72 7.11
CA PRO A 194 -22.97 -2.42 6.42
C PRO A 194 -23.38 -3.04 5.07
N LEU A 195 -24.63 -3.48 4.93
CA LEU A 195 -25.17 -3.98 3.67
C LEU A 195 -25.28 -2.85 2.64
N ARG A 196 -25.70 -1.66 3.07
CA ARG A 196 -25.73 -0.45 2.25
C ARG A 196 -24.32 0.00 1.86
N GLU A 197 -23.37 -0.06 2.78
CA GLU A 197 -21.95 0.29 2.57
C GLU A 197 -21.28 -0.63 1.55
N GLU A 198 -21.48 -1.95 1.64
CA GLU A 198 -20.76 -2.91 0.79
C GLU A 198 -21.36 -3.00 -0.63
N TYR A 199 -22.69 -2.92 -0.78
CA TYR A 199 -23.35 -3.17 -2.08
C TYR A 199 -23.78 -1.92 -2.88
N LEU A 200 -23.79 -0.72 -2.29
CA LEU A 200 -24.08 0.54 -3.01
C LEU A 200 -22.81 1.38 -3.32
N LYS A 201 -21.61 0.79 -3.16
CA LYS A 201 -20.29 1.42 -3.42
C LYS A 201 -20.18 2.15 -4.77
N ASN A 202 -20.85 1.67 -5.82
CA ASN A 202 -20.78 2.28 -7.17
C ASN A 202 -21.71 3.48 -7.38
N LEU A 203 -22.63 3.76 -6.43
CA LEU A 203 -23.68 4.78 -6.58
C LEU A 203 -23.66 5.85 -5.48
N ARG A 204 -22.76 5.73 -4.49
CA ARG A 204 -22.74 6.58 -3.30
C ARG A 204 -21.56 7.53 -3.22
N ILE A 205 -21.84 8.63 -2.51
CA ILE A 205 -20.99 9.79 -2.26
C ILE A 205 -20.80 9.90 -0.72
N ASP A 206 -20.76 8.81 0.04
CA ASP A 206 -20.67 8.83 1.51
C ASP A 206 -19.84 7.64 2.04
N HIS A 207 -18.54 7.87 2.21
CA HIS A 207 -17.58 7.00 2.87
C HIS A 207 -17.45 7.40 4.33
N GLU A 208 -17.54 6.43 5.25
CA GLU A 208 -17.32 6.61 6.68
C GLU A 208 -16.37 5.51 7.17
N THR A 209 -15.38 5.88 7.98
CA THR A 209 -14.46 4.94 8.63
C THR A 209 -14.15 5.45 10.02
N GLU A 210 -14.15 4.54 11.00
CA GLU A 210 -13.80 4.81 12.39
C GLU A 210 -12.50 4.11 12.78
N TYR A 211 -11.77 4.72 13.70
CA TYR A 211 -10.69 4.05 14.39
C TYR A 211 -10.61 4.48 15.85
N ASP A 212 -10.17 3.54 16.67
CA ASP A 212 -9.90 3.72 18.08
C ASP A 212 -8.42 3.41 18.36
N ASN A 213 -7.78 4.26 19.14
CA ASN A 213 -6.41 4.08 19.62
C ASN A 213 -6.37 4.32 21.13
N LEU A 214 -5.61 3.49 21.85
CA LEU A 214 -5.29 3.65 23.26
C LEU A 214 -3.77 3.68 23.42
N VAL A 215 -3.26 4.72 24.06
CA VAL A 215 -1.84 4.89 24.39
C VAL A 215 -1.71 5.11 25.89
N LEU A 216 -0.94 4.26 26.58
CA LEU A 216 -0.63 4.39 28.00
C LEU A 216 0.87 4.45 28.23
N SER A 217 1.31 5.32 29.13
CA SER A 217 2.69 5.44 29.57
C SER A 217 2.74 5.61 31.08
N GLY A 218 3.65 4.92 31.75
CA GLY A 218 3.75 4.94 33.21
C GLY A 218 4.65 3.87 33.77
N VAL A 219 4.29 3.35 34.95
CA VAL A 219 5.07 2.35 35.68
C VAL A 219 4.26 1.08 35.89
N LEU A 220 4.88 -0.07 35.63
CA LEU A 220 4.40 -1.41 36.00
C LEU A 220 5.15 -1.89 37.23
N ASN A 221 4.42 -2.41 38.21
CA ASN A 221 4.97 -3.18 39.32
C ASN A 221 5.00 -4.65 38.93
N GLY A 222 6.19 -5.16 38.63
CA GLY A 222 6.42 -6.55 38.22
C GLY A 222 7.29 -7.34 39.20
N PRO A 223 7.66 -8.57 38.85
CA PRO A 223 8.45 -9.47 39.70
C PRO A 223 9.82 -8.89 40.08
N ASP A 224 10.46 -8.16 39.15
CA ASP A 224 11.78 -7.55 39.33
C ASP A 224 11.71 -6.09 39.81
N GLY A 225 10.54 -5.66 40.32
CA GLY A 225 10.28 -4.30 40.81
C GLY A 225 9.60 -3.38 39.78
N PRO A 226 9.54 -2.08 40.08
CA PRO A 226 8.89 -1.10 39.21
C PRO A 226 9.69 -0.87 37.92
N ARG A 227 9.00 -0.91 36.78
CA ARG A 227 9.56 -0.69 35.43
C ARG A 227 8.70 0.29 34.65
N ASP A 228 9.33 1.17 33.89
CA ASP A 228 8.61 2.03 32.95
C ASP A 228 8.03 1.19 31.81
N PHE A 229 6.85 1.55 31.33
CA PHE A 229 6.21 0.88 30.20
C PHE A 229 5.55 1.87 29.25
N PHE A 230 5.34 1.40 28.03
CA PHE A 230 4.52 2.06 27.02
C PHE A 230 3.66 1.00 26.33
N LEU A 231 2.34 1.18 26.39
CA LEU A 231 1.35 0.31 25.76
C LEU A 231 0.64 1.09 24.66
N VAL A 232 0.50 0.44 23.51
CA VAL A 232 -0.31 0.91 22.40
C VAL A 232 -1.27 -0.21 22.00
N SER A 233 -2.53 0.12 21.76
CA SER A 233 -3.46 -0.80 21.10
C SER A 233 -4.44 -0.01 20.25
N GLY A 234 -4.76 -0.52 19.06
CA GLY A 234 -5.71 0.12 18.17
C GLY A 234 -6.61 -0.86 17.45
N VAL A 235 -7.77 -0.36 17.03
CA VAL A 235 -8.73 -1.03 16.14
C VAL A 235 -9.05 -0.07 15.01
N HIS A 236 -8.73 -0.48 13.78
CA HIS A 236 -8.83 0.36 12.60
C HIS A 236 -9.71 -0.32 11.56
N GLU A 237 -10.81 0.33 11.20
CA GLU A 237 -11.73 -0.20 10.18
C GLU A 237 -11.18 -0.06 8.76
N LYS A 238 -11.85 -0.73 7.82
CA LYS A 238 -11.53 -0.66 6.39
C LYS A 238 -11.57 0.78 5.89
N GLY A 239 -10.64 1.11 5.00
CA GLY A 239 -10.53 2.42 4.36
C GLY A 239 -9.73 3.45 5.16
N PHE A 240 -9.39 3.18 6.42
CA PHE A 240 -8.44 4.00 7.17
C PHE A 240 -6.98 3.58 6.89
N PRO A 241 -6.00 4.51 6.86
CA PRO A 241 -6.13 5.96 6.69
C PRO A 241 -6.22 6.43 5.21
N TRP A 242 -6.11 5.52 4.23
CA TRP A 242 -5.97 5.90 2.82
C TRP A 242 -6.74 5.06 1.79
N GLY A 243 -7.82 4.42 2.20
CA GLY A 243 -8.78 3.83 1.27
C GLY A 243 -8.49 2.41 0.81
N ASP A 244 -7.53 1.72 1.43
CA ASP A 244 -7.35 0.29 1.21
C ASP A 244 -8.48 -0.51 1.88
N GLY A 245 -8.85 -1.63 1.25
CA GLY A 245 -9.96 -2.49 1.71
C GLY A 245 -9.64 -3.39 2.91
N GLU A 246 -8.49 -3.20 3.54
CA GLU A 246 -8.00 -3.99 4.67
C GLU A 246 -8.25 -3.26 6.00
N SER A 247 -8.45 -4.02 7.07
CA SER A 247 -8.51 -3.52 8.45
C SER A 247 -7.30 -4.03 9.23
N PHE A 248 -7.07 -3.48 10.40
CA PHE A 248 -6.16 -4.11 11.35
C PHE A 248 -6.52 -3.78 12.79
N SER A 249 -6.02 -4.61 13.69
CA SER A 249 -6.00 -4.36 15.12
C SER A 249 -4.70 -4.86 15.68
N ASP A 250 -4.16 -4.14 16.67
CA ASP A 250 -2.85 -4.42 17.20
C ASP A 250 -2.76 -4.21 18.71
N VAL A 251 -1.72 -4.83 19.28
CA VAL A 251 -1.31 -4.66 20.67
C VAL A 251 0.22 -4.61 20.69
N ILE A 252 0.78 -3.52 21.17
CA ILE A 252 2.22 -3.28 21.27
C ILE A 252 2.56 -2.88 22.70
N LEU A 253 3.51 -3.57 23.31
CA LEU A 253 3.95 -3.31 24.67
C LEU A 253 5.48 -3.28 24.72
N ALA A 254 6.02 -2.18 25.24
CA ALA A 254 7.42 -2.06 25.63
C ALA A 254 7.52 -1.92 27.15
N VAL A 255 8.31 -2.77 27.80
CA VAL A 255 8.60 -2.71 29.25
C VAL A 255 10.10 -2.55 29.43
N ALA A 256 10.55 -1.54 30.16
CA ALA A 256 11.97 -1.29 30.41
C ALA A 256 12.62 -2.50 31.11
N ASP A 257 13.82 -2.90 30.67
CA ASP A 257 14.54 -4.04 31.25
C ASP A 257 15.40 -3.68 32.48
N GLY A 258 15.55 -2.38 32.76
CA GLY A 258 16.38 -1.85 33.85
C GLY A 258 17.85 -1.58 33.48
N ASN A 259 18.28 -1.96 32.28
CA ASN A 259 19.64 -1.78 31.76
C ASN A 259 19.72 -0.78 30.58
N GLY A 260 18.63 -0.02 30.37
CA GLY A 260 18.51 0.93 29.26
C GLY A 260 17.91 0.34 27.98
N GLY A 261 17.48 -0.92 28.00
CA GLY A 261 16.75 -1.58 26.94
C GLY A 261 15.27 -1.83 27.28
N TYR A 262 14.60 -2.62 26.44
CA TYR A 262 13.18 -2.94 26.58
C TYR A 262 12.90 -4.40 26.25
N HIS A 263 12.04 -5.03 27.04
CA HIS A 263 11.29 -6.21 26.63
C HIS A 263 10.16 -5.78 25.69
N ARG A 264 10.17 -6.31 24.47
CA ARG A 264 9.31 -5.89 23.36
C ARG A 264 8.29 -6.98 23.05
N TYR A 265 7.02 -6.63 23.05
CA TYR A 265 5.93 -7.52 22.70
C TYR A 265 5.01 -6.85 21.69
N GLY A 266 4.62 -7.57 20.65
CA GLY A 266 3.75 -7.04 19.62
C GLY A 266 2.91 -8.12 18.94
N ILE A 267 1.70 -7.76 18.54
CA ILE A 267 0.91 -8.50 17.57
C ILE A 267 0.10 -7.52 16.73
N THR A 268 0.02 -7.78 15.42
CA THR A 268 -0.97 -7.18 14.54
C THR A 268 -1.72 -8.29 13.79
N ALA A 269 -3.01 -8.09 13.57
CA ALA A 269 -3.85 -8.95 12.75
C ALA A 269 -4.95 -8.12 12.07
N ARG A 270 -5.60 -8.64 11.02
CA ARG A 270 -6.77 -7.99 10.40
C ARG A 270 -7.88 -7.69 11.41
N ALA A 271 -8.05 -8.63 12.35
CA ALA A 271 -8.84 -8.49 13.56
C ALA A 271 -8.30 -9.46 14.63
N LEU A 272 -8.18 -9.00 15.87
CA LEU A 272 -7.82 -9.81 17.03
C LEU A 272 -9.12 -10.26 17.72
N GLU A 273 -9.44 -11.56 17.65
CA GLU A 273 -10.71 -12.15 18.10
C GLU A 273 -11.13 -11.88 19.55
N ARG A 274 -10.19 -11.47 20.42
CA ARG A 274 -10.42 -11.25 21.86
C ARG A 274 -9.80 -9.94 22.32
N LEU A 275 -9.88 -8.93 21.47
CA LEU A 275 -9.54 -7.55 21.79
C LEU A 275 -10.84 -6.75 21.95
N GLU A 276 -11.08 -6.28 23.18
CA GLU A 276 -12.17 -5.35 23.48
C GLU A 276 -11.55 -4.02 23.91
N LEU A 277 -11.80 -2.96 23.14
CA LEU A 277 -11.42 -1.59 23.46
C LEU A 277 -12.70 -0.74 23.46
N ASP A 278 -13.14 -0.32 24.64
CA ASP A 278 -14.28 0.58 24.82
C ASP A 278 -13.79 1.86 25.50
N VAL A 279 -13.48 2.87 24.68
CA VAL A 279 -12.96 4.16 25.16
C VAL A 279 -14.02 4.88 26.00
N GLU A 280 -15.31 4.83 25.63
CA GLU A 280 -16.37 5.59 26.31
C GLU A 280 -16.66 5.06 27.71
N HIS A 281 -16.71 3.74 27.89
CA HIS A 281 -16.92 3.12 29.20
C HIS A 281 -15.61 2.84 29.94
N GLY A 282 -14.48 3.07 29.28
CA GLY A 282 -13.16 3.04 29.88
C GLY A 282 -12.72 1.62 30.25
N MET A 283 -12.83 0.72 29.28
CA MET A 283 -12.52 -0.69 29.43
C MET A 283 -11.61 -1.15 28.30
N TYR A 284 -10.55 -1.87 28.66
CA TYR A 284 -9.67 -2.55 27.73
C TYR A 284 -9.41 -3.98 28.19
N ARG A 285 -9.69 -4.95 27.32
CA ARG A 285 -9.44 -6.37 27.55
C ARG A 285 -8.76 -6.97 26.33
N TYR A 286 -7.69 -7.72 26.56
CA TYR A 286 -7.03 -8.48 25.51
C TYR A 286 -6.59 -9.85 26.01
N SER A 287 -7.05 -10.93 25.38
CA SER A 287 -6.59 -12.29 25.69
C SER A 287 -6.22 -13.04 24.42
N GLY A 288 -4.93 -13.21 24.12
CA GLY A 288 -4.53 -13.82 22.87
C GLY A 288 -3.05 -14.19 22.79
N ALA A 289 -2.59 -14.47 21.57
CA ALA A 289 -1.18 -14.65 21.28
C ALA A 289 -0.50 -13.29 21.14
N ILE A 290 0.70 -13.12 21.68
CA ILE A 290 1.54 -11.93 21.42
C ILE A 290 2.95 -12.40 21.12
N PHE A 291 3.70 -11.74 20.24
CA PHE A 291 5.05 -12.16 19.90
C PHE A 291 6.09 -11.33 20.64
N ALA A 292 7.10 -11.99 21.20
CA ALA A 292 8.27 -11.33 21.77
C ALA A 292 9.31 -11.09 20.66
N LEU A 293 9.79 -9.85 20.57
CA LEU A 293 10.79 -9.41 19.58
C LEU A 293 12.16 -9.31 20.27
N ASP A 294 12.77 -10.46 20.55
CA ASP A 294 14.02 -10.54 21.32
C ASP A 294 15.28 -10.24 20.47
N GLY A 295 15.17 -10.31 19.13
CA GLY A 295 16.25 -9.99 18.18
C GLY A 295 16.09 -8.61 17.53
N ASN A 296 15.40 -8.55 16.39
CA ASN A 296 15.11 -7.30 15.68
C ASN A 296 14.02 -6.49 16.42
N TYR A 297 14.05 -5.16 16.30
CA TYR A 297 12.98 -4.29 16.83
C TYR A 297 11.73 -4.29 15.94
N ALA A 298 11.82 -4.76 14.70
CA ALA A 298 10.72 -4.79 13.74
C ALA A 298 10.17 -6.20 13.46
N ALA A 299 8.85 -6.32 13.31
CA ALA A 299 8.18 -7.52 12.82
C ALA A 299 6.98 -7.13 11.92
N SER A 300 6.66 -7.96 10.93
CA SER A 300 5.52 -7.71 10.03
C SER A 300 4.32 -8.61 10.28
N PHE A 301 3.14 -8.18 9.83
CA PHE A 301 1.92 -8.98 9.83
C PHE A 301 2.17 -10.35 9.16
N SER A 302 2.81 -10.35 7.99
CA SER A 302 3.11 -11.58 7.25
C SER A 302 4.01 -12.53 8.03
N GLN A 303 5.02 -12.02 8.75
CA GLN A 303 5.88 -12.84 9.63
C GLN A 303 5.10 -13.45 10.79
N MET A 304 4.16 -12.71 11.37
CA MET A 304 3.33 -13.20 12.48
C MET A 304 2.31 -14.26 12.05
N CYS A 305 1.88 -14.22 10.78
CA CYS A 305 1.05 -15.25 10.18
C CYS A 305 1.84 -16.50 9.79
N ASP A 306 3.14 -16.37 9.53
CA ASP A 306 4.00 -17.49 9.16
C ASP A 306 4.44 -18.32 10.39
N SER A 307 4.08 -19.59 10.37
CA SER A 307 4.48 -20.58 11.38
C SER A 307 5.98 -20.86 11.41
N GLY A 308 6.72 -20.49 10.37
CA GLY A 308 8.18 -20.66 10.25
C GLY A 308 9.02 -19.48 10.74
N SER A 309 8.41 -18.41 11.27
CA SER A 309 9.15 -17.23 11.73
C SER A 309 9.94 -17.48 13.03
N ASP A 310 11.08 -16.80 13.16
CA ASP A 310 11.92 -16.82 14.39
C ASP A 310 11.28 -16.06 15.57
N LEU A 311 10.03 -15.61 15.45
CA LEU A 311 9.33 -14.84 16.47
C LEU A 311 8.87 -15.74 17.63
N THR A 312 9.15 -15.32 18.86
CA THR A 312 8.75 -16.11 20.03
C THR A 312 7.28 -15.84 20.39
N LYS A 313 6.39 -16.78 20.03
CA LYS A 313 4.96 -16.69 20.34
C LYS A 313 4.69 -16.90 21.84
N CYS A 314 4.06 -15.91 22.47
CA CYS A 314 3.67 -15.89 23.89
C CYS A 314 2.14 -15.86 24.01
N LYS A 315 1.62 -16.09 25.22
CA LYS A 315 0.20 -15.89 25.56
C LYS A 315 0.05 -14.68 26.48
N ALA A 316 -0.83 -13.75 26.13
CA ALA A 316 -1.11 -12.54 26.91
C ALA A 316 -2.55 -12.54 27.46
N ASN A 317 -2.72 -11.94 28.65
CA ASN A 317 -4.01 -11.51 29.18
C ASN A 317 -3.85 -10.13 29.82
N PHE A 318 -4.47 -9.10 29.23
CA PHE A 318 -4.42 -7.71 29.66
C PHE A 318 -5.81 -7.25 30.05
N GLU A 319 -5.92 -6.66 31.24
CA GLU A 319 -7.16 -6.13 31.78
C GLU A 319 -6.89 -4.76 32.35
N ILE A 320 -7.49 -3.71 31.78
CA ILE A 320 -7.28 -2.32 32.19
C ILE A 320 -8.64 -1.62 32.25
N ASP A 321 -8.92 -0.99 33.39
CA ASP A 321 -10.08 -0.13 33.58
C ASP A 321 -9.60 1.31 33.76
N PHE A 322 -10.22 2.25 33.07
CA PHE A 322 -9.80 3.64 33.05
C PHE A 322 -10.98 4.61 32.96
N ASP A 323 -10.78 5.86 33.36
CA ASP A 323 -11.68 6.97 33.07
C ASP A 323 -11.20 7.67 31.80
N ALA A 324 -12.08 7.79 30.80
CA ALA A 324 -11.81 8.53 29.57
C ALA A 324 -12.61 9.84 29.55
N ARG A 325 -11.92 10.96 29.71
CA ARG A 325 -12.54 12.28 29.61
C ARG A 325 -12.39 12.82 28.19
N ALA A 326 -13.50 12.87 27.45
CA ALA A 326 -13.54 13.45 26.11
C ALA A 326 -13.15 14.94 26.12
N ASN A 327 -12.26 15.33 25.21
CA ASN A 327 -12.00 16.73 24.90
C ASN A 327 -12.92 17.20 23.74
N ASN A 328 -12.98 18.51 23.52
CA ASN A 328 -13.72 19.07 22.38
C ASN A 328 -13.20 18.47 21.07
N PRO A 329 -14.07 17.96 20.18
CA PRO A 329 -13.64 17.34 18.94
C PRO A 329 -12.95 18.35 18.03
N VAL A 330 -11.76 18.01 17.55
CA VAL A 330 -11.05 18.80 16.54
C VAL A 330 -11.57 18.40 15.18
N SER A 331 -12.41 19.26 14.61
CA SER A 331 -13.06 19.00 13.33
C SER A 331 -12.34 19.71 12.19
N TYR A 332 -12.00 18.95 11.16
CA TYR A 332 -11.49 19.44 9.89
C TYR A 332 -12.58 19.22 8.84
N PRO A 333 -13.49 20.19 8.62
CA PRO A 333 -14.59 20.02 7.67
C PRO A 333 -14.10 20.11 6.21
N LEU A 334 -14.59 19.21 5.34
CA LEU A 334 -14.39 19.26 3.90
C LEU A 334 -15.07 20.53 3.33
N PRO A 335 -14.38 21.40 2.58
CA PRO A 335 -15.01 22.57 1.99
C PRO A 335 -16.00 22.17 0.91
N VAL A 336 -17.28 22.41 1.17
CA VAL A 336 -18.31 22.44 0.14
C VAL A 336 -18.33 23.87 -0.40
N VAL A 337 -17.81 24.10 -1.63
CA VAL A 337 -18.20 25.16 -2.61
C VAL A 337 -17.03 25.54 -3.54
N GLY A 338 -17.33 25.60 -4.85
CA GLY A 338 -16.51 26.25 -5.88
C GLY A 338 -16.89 25.91 -7.34
N GLN A 339 -16.88 24.63 -7.72
CA GLN A 339 -17.14 24.21 -9.11
C GLN A 339 -18.06 23.00 -9.26
N VAL A 340 -18.72 22.57 -8.19
CA VAL A 340 -19.80 21.58 -8.29
C VAL A 340 -21.07 22.33 -8.70
N THR A 341 -21.75 21.88 -9.75
CA THR A 341 -22.95 22.54 -10.27
C THR A 341 -24.01 22.66 -9.17
N ALA A 342 -24.64 23.84 -9.06
CA ALA A 342 -25.68 24.15 -8.07
C ALA A 342 -26.74 23.04 -7.82
N PRO A 343 -27.25 22.30 -8.83
CA PRO A 343 -28.21 21.22 -8.59
C PRO A 343 -27.66 20.01 -7.83
N LEU A 344 -26.36 19.70 -7.92
CA LEU A 344 -25.77 18.58 -7.15
C LEU A 344 -25.61 18.96 -5.67
N ILE A 345 -25.31 20.24 -5.38
CA ILE A 345 -25.19 20.77 -4.02
C ILE A 345 -26.55 20.78 -3.31
N ALA A 346 -27.64 21.10 -4.03
CA ALA A 346 -28.99 21.04 -3.49
C ALA A 346 -29.39 19.60 -3.10
N LYS A 347 -29.12 18.62 -3.97
CA LYS A 347 -29.36 17.19 -3.67
C LYS A 347 -28.47 16.66 -2.53
N LEU A 348 -27.21 17.11 -2.45
CA LEU A 348 -26.30 16.74 -1.36
C LEU A 348 -26.76 17.31 0.00
N ARG A 349 -27.34 18.52 0.02
CA ARG A 349 -27.92 19.11 1.23
C ARG A 349 -29.24 18.46 1.65
N GLU A 350 -30.04 17.97 0.71
CA GLU A 350 -31.26 17.21 1.02
C GLU A 350 -30.97 15.80 1.55
N ALA A 351 -29.81 15.23 1.22
CA ALA A 351 -29.41 13.87 1.60
C ALA A 351 -28.52 13.77 2.85
N LEU A 352 -27.91 14.87 3.33
CA LEU A 352 -27.00 14.89 4.47
C LEU A 352 -27.67 15.55 5.69
N PRO A 353 -27.83 14.83 6.83
CA PRO A 353 -28.35 15.43 8.06
C PRO A 353 -27.45 16.56 8.55
N SER A 354 -28.04 17.68 8.99
CA SER A 354 -27.34 18.85 9.55
C SER A 354 -26.47 18.57 10.79
N GLU A 355 -26.53 17.36 11.35
CA GLU A 355 -25.84 16.94 12.57
C GLU A 355 -24.48 16.24 12.30
N HIS A 356 -24.13 15.97 11.04
CA HIS A 356 -22.94 15.17 10.68
C HIS A 356 -22.14 15.81 9.53
N PRO A 357 -21.23 16.75 9.83
CA PRO A 357 -20.39 17.38 8.82
C PRO A 357 -19.43 16.38 8.15
N LEU A 358 -19.17 16.57 6.86
CA LEU A 358 -18.13 15.86 6.13
C LEU A 358 -16.76 16.40 6.55
N GLY A 359 -15.80 15.51 6.74
CA GLY A 359 -14.46 15.87 7.21
C GLY A 359 -13.82 14.80 8.07
N MET A 360 -12.65 15.14 8.61
CA MET A 360 -11.98 14.34 9.64
C MET A 360 -12.34 14.93 11.00
N HIS A 361 -12.83 14.10 11.91
CA HIS A 361 -13.24 14.48 13.25
C HIS A 361 -12.43 13.68 14.25
N ILE A 362 -11.55 14.38 14.97
CA ILE A 362 -10.65 13.76 15.95
C ILE A 362 -11.17 14.07 17.35
N MET A 363 -11.44 13.02 18.13
CA MET A 363 -11.83 13.13 19.52
C MET A 363 -10.79 12.45 20.41
N ALA A 364 -9.86 13.27 20.92
CA ALA A 364 -8.87 12.83 21.89
C ALA A 364 -9.46 12.80 23.31
N HIS A 365 -9.21 11.73 24.04
CA HIS A 365 -9.65 11.52 25.42
C HIS A 365 -8.44 11.52 26.33
N THR A 366 -8.58 12.22 27.47
CA THR A 366 -7.61 12.10 28.55
C THR A 366 -7.90 10.82 29.32
N VAL A 367 -6.93 9.93 29.43
CA VAL A 367 -7.10 8.63 30.09
C VAL A 367 -6.42 8.62 31.45
N THR A 368 -7.19 8.28 32.49
CA THR A 368 -6.68 8.02 33.85
C THR A 368 -6.99 6.58 34.22
N VAL A 369 -5.96 5.78 34.49
CA VAL A 369 -6.15 4.36 34.81
C VAL A 369 -6.69 4.20 36.24
N ARG A 370 -7.73 3.39 36.41
CA ARG A 370 -8.29 3.01 37.72
C ARG A 370 -7.70 1.71 38.24
N SER A 371 -7.45 0.76 37.35
CA SER A 371 -6.80 -0.52 37.64
C SER A 371 -6.20 -1.09 36.35
N GLY A 372 -5.17 -1.92 36.48
CA GLY A 372 -4.59 -2.60 35.34
C GLY A 372 -3.73 -3.80 35.73
N LYS A 373 -3.94 -4.92 35.07
CA LYS A 373 -3.17 -6.15 35.22
C LYS A 373 -2.77 -6.67 33.84
N LEU A 374 -1.47 -6.88 33.64
CA LEU A 374 -0.91 -7.42 32.41
C LEU A 374 -0.20 -8.74 32.72
N THR A 375 -0.59 -9.80 32.03
CA THR A 375 -0.01 -11.14 32.21
C THR A 375 0.57 -11.62 30.89
N ILE A 376 1.84 -12.03 30.88
CA ILE A 376 2.49 -12.61 29.70
C ILE A 376 3.15 -13.93 30.08
N LYS A 377 2.80 -15.00 29.35
CA LYS A 377 3.37 -16.33 29.49
C LYS A 377 4.20 -16.69 28.27
N ARG A 378 5.52 -16.85 28.46
CA ARG A 378 6.45 -17.33 27.42
C ARG A 378 6.51 -18.87 27.39
N PRO A 379 6.78 -19.53 26.24
CA PRO A 379 6.78 -21.00 26.12
C PRO A 379 7.91 -21.71 26.90
N GLN A 380 9.10 -21.11 26.99
CA GLN A 380 10.32 -21.78 27.47
C GLN A 380 10.61 -21.61 28.97
N ALA A 381 9.77 -20.89 29.72
CA ALA A 381 9.95 -20.73 31.15
C ALA A 381 8.87 -21.54 31.88
N THR A 382 9.27 -22.67 32.47
CA THR A 382 8.39 -23.61 33.17
C THR A 382 7.61 -23.01 34.34
N ASN A 383 7.86 -21.75 34.74
CA ASN A 383 7.06 -20.97 35.71
C ASN A 383 7.06 -19.44 35.52
N ALA A 384 7.64 -18.84 34.47
CA ALA A 384 7.69 -17.37 34.33
C ALA A 384 6.44 -16.82 33.64
N VAL A 385 5.34 -16.77 34.39
CA VAL A 385 4.26 -15.85 34.09
C VAL A 385 4.70 -14.48 34.61
N ASN A 386 5.00 -13.57 33.71
CA ASN A 386 5.27 -12.19 34.09
C ASN A 386 3.92 -11.52 34.33
N GLU A 387 3.61 -11.30 35.60
CA GLU A 387 2.45 -10.54 36.05
C GLU A 387 2.91 -9.13 36.42
N TYR A 388 2.26 -8.14 35.82
CA TYR A 388 2.51 -6.73 36.06
C TYR A 388 1.22 -6.05 36.51
N LEU A 389 1.32 -5.23 37.55
CA LEU A 389 0.23 -4.36 38.00
C LEU A 389 0.56 -2.91 37.62
N ILE A 390 -0.40 -2.20 37.02
CA ILE A 390 -0.21 -0.79 36.67
C ILE A 390 -0.20 0.07 37.94
N ASP A 391 0.83 0.88 38.12
CA ASP A 391 0.86 1.96 39.12
C ASP A 391 -0.01 3.11 38.62
N VAL A 392 -1.24 3.18 39.15
CA VAL A 392 -2.27 4.13 38.70
C VAL A 392 -1.87 5.59 38.91
N ASP A 393 -1.06 5.89 39.93
CA ASP A 393 -0.68 7.27 40.25
C ASP A 393 0.39 7.79 39.30
N LYS A 394 1.23 6.89 38.77
CA LYS A 394 2.32 7.19 37.84
C LYS A 394 1.98 6.90 36.38
N THR A 395 0.76 6.48 36.10
CA THR A 395 0.32 6.13 34.75
C THR A 395 -0.65 7.17 34.21
N PHE A 396 -0.43 7.55 32.96
CA PHE A 396 -1.27 8.49 32.22
C PHE A 396 -1.43 7.99 30.80
N GLY A 397 -2.54 8.34 30.17
CA GLY A 397 -2.81 7.93 28.80
C GLY A 397 -3.58 8.94 27.99
N GLU A 398 -3.68 8.61 26.72
CA GLU A 398 -4.52 9.25 25.73
C GLU A 398 -5.27 8.14 24.99
N ALA A 399 -6.54 8.40 24.67
CA ALA A 399 -7.30 7.53 23.79
C ALA A 399 -7.99 8.36 22.72
N GLU A 400 -7.78 7.97 21.47
CA GLU A 400 -8.33 8.67 20.33
C GLU A 400 -9.46 7.86 19.74
N ARG A 401 -10.60 8.52 19.55
CA ARG A 401 -11.67 8.03 18.69
C ARG A 401 -11.85 9.02 17.55
N SER A 402 -11.68 8.53 16.35
CA SER A 402 -11.63 9.40 15.18
C SER A 402 -12.48 8.84 14.06
N THR A 403 -13.21 9.73 13.41
CA THR A 403 -14.11 9.39 12.31
C THR A 403 -13.72 10.21 11.09
N PHE A 404 -13.58 9.55 9.95
CA PHE A 404 -13.47 10.21 8.67
C PHE A 404 -14.76 10.03 7.88
N ARG A 405 -15.36 11.13 7.44
CA ARG A 405 -16.58 11.17 6.62
C ARG A 405 -16.31 11.91 5.33
N GLY A 406 -16.31 11.21 4.21
CA GLY A 406 -15.97 11.75 2.92
C GLY A 406 -16.96 11.38 1.84
N PHE A 407 -16.79 12.01 0.68
CA PHE A 407 -17.51 11.60 -0.54
C PHE A 407 -16.96 10.29 -1.14
N LYS A 408 -15.76 9.88 -0.69
CA LYS A 408 -15.01 8.67 -1.04
C LYS A 408 -13.95 8.42 0.04
N GLU A 409 -13.37 7.22 0.02
CA GLU A 409 -12.14 6.86 0.73
C GLU A 409 -11.07 7.97 0.68
N PRO A 410 -10.45 8.31 1.83
CA PRO A 410 -9.33 9.25 1.88
C PRO A 410 -8.11 8.69 1.13
N THR A 411 -7.24 9.52 0.57
CA THR A 411 -5.96 9.10 -0.02
C THR A 411 -4.80 9.85 0.67
N LEU A 412 -4.53 9.48 1.94
CA LEU A 412 -3.67 10.25 2.84
C LEU A 412 -2.40 9.51 3.27
N LEU A 413 -1.25 10.16 3.08
CA LEU A 413 -0.07 9.86 3.87
C LEU A 413 -0.36 10.42 5.25
N TYR A 414 -0.77 9.52 6.14
CA TYR A 414 -1.07 9.84 7.52
C TYR A 414 0.18 9.63 8.37
N GLY A 415 0.77 10.71 8.84
CA GLY A 415 1.80 10.69 9.88
C GLY A 415 1.19 11.14 11.19
N TYR A 416 1.40 10.38 12.27
CA TYR A 416 0.85 10.68 13.58
C TYR A 416 1.89 10.40 14.65
N ILE A 417 2.08 11.33 15.59
CA ILE A 417 2.92 11.12 16.76
C ILE A 417 2.14 11.54 18.00
N CYS A 418 1.89 10.61 18.92
CA CYS A 418 1.31 10.88 20.24
C CYS A 418 2.33 10.60 21.32
N ALA A 419 2.84 11.67 21.95
CA ALA A 419 3.81 11.59 23.04
C ALA A 419 3.14 11.87 24.39
N LEU A 420 3.47 11.05 25.38
CA LEU A 420 2.91 11.16 26.73
C LEU A 420 3.97 11.62 27.73
N ARG A 421 3.58 12.50 28.66
CA ARG A 421 4.38 12.87 29.84
C ARG A 421 3.60 12.54 31.12
N PRO A 422 3.76 11.33 31.68
CA PRO A 422 2.95 10.88 32.81
C PRO A 422 3.07 11.75 34.06
N SER A 423 4.28 12.21 34.39
CA SER A 423 4.52 13.07 35.55
C SER A 423 3.81 14.43 35.49
N GLN A 424 3.57 14.94 34.28
CA GLN A 424 2.86 16.20 34.05
C GLN A 424 1.37 15.97 33.74
N ARG A 425 0.95 14.72 33.52
CA ARG A 425 -0.38 14.32 33.01
C ARG A 425 -0.77 15.10 31.76
N THR A 426 0.16 15.16 30.80
CA THR A 426 -0.03 15.83 29.52
C THR A 426 0.24 14.90 28.35
N ALA A 427 -0.53 15.05 27.28
CA ALA A 427 -0.29 14.40 26.00
C ALA A 427 -0.07 15.48 24.92
N ARG A 428 0.84 15.21 23.99
CA ARG A 428 1.09 16.05 22.83
C ARG A 428 0.97 15.20 21.57
N VAL A 429 0.00 15.53 20.73
CA VAL A 429 -0.25 14.84 19.47
C VAL A 429 0.11 15.76 18.31
N GLN A 430 0.94 15.27 17.39
CA GLN A 430 1.25 15.93 16.12
C GLN A 430 0.78 15.06 14.97
N ILE A 431 -0.07 15.63 14.12
CA ILE A 431 -0.61 14.95 12.94
C ILE A 431 -0.02 15.63 11.72
N HIS A 432 0.52 14.86 10.79
CA HIS A 432 1.08 15.30 9.54
C HIS A 432 0.39 14.56 8.39
N THR A 433 -0.61 15.19 7.78
CA THR A 433 -1.27 14.63 6.60
C THR A 433 -0.63 15.13 5.30
N ARG A 434 -0.39 14.25 4.34
CA ARG A 434 -0.04 14.59 2.94
C ARG A 434 -0.91 13.77 1.98
N THR A 435 -0.91 14.11 0.70
CA THR A 435 -1.61 13.31 -0.31
C THR A 435 -0.81 12.04 -0.62
N LEU A 436 -1.43 10.85 -0.49
CA LEU A 436 -0.76 9.55 -0.70
C LEU A 436 -0.59 9.17 -2.16
N ARG A 437 -1.50 9.59 -3.05
CA ARG A 437 -1.51 9.05 -4.41
C ARG A 437 -2.02 10.05 -5.44
N ASP A 438 -1.17 10.30 -6.43
CA ASP A 438 -1.52 10.80 -7.77
C ASP A 438 -1.95 9.60 -8.64
N GLU A 439 -2.93 8.80 -8.20
CA GLU A 439 -3.51 7.71 -9.01
C GLU A 439 -4.43 8.30 -10.08
N ARG A 440 -3.82 8.79 -11.15
CA ARG A 440 -4.54 9.59 -12.14
C ARG A 440 -5.42 8.79 -13.09
N GLU A 441 -5.82 7.55 -12.78
CA GLU A 441 -6.47 6.65 -13.76
C GLU A 441 -7.78 7.19 -14.37
N LEU A 442 -8.46 8.12 -13.70
CA LEU A 442 -9.75 8.67 -14.12
C LEU A 442 -9.83 10.18 -13.86
N TRP A 443 -9.95 10.99 -14.91
CA TRP A 443 -10.01 12.47 -14.85
C TRP A 443 -11.06 13.05 -13.88
N ALA A 444 -12.17 12.35 -13.65
CA ALA A 444 -13.18 12.74 -12.66
C ALA A 444 -12.72 12.52 -11.20
N LYS A 445 -11.87 11.50 -10.97
CA LYS A 445 -11.22 11.24 -9.67
C LYS A 445 -10.20 12.33 -9.35
N ASP A 446 -9.39 12.75 -10.34
CA ASP A 446 -8.36 13.78 -10.16
C ASP A 446 -8.92 15.14 -9.71
N GLN A 447 -10.11 15.52 -10.17
CA GLN A 447 -10.74 16.76 -9.69
C GLN A 447 -11.11 16.65 -8.22
N ILE A 448 -11.69 15.52 -7.79
CA ILE A 448 -12.04 15.25 -6.39
C ILE A 448 -10.76 15.19 -5.53
N ASP A 449 -9.70 14.53 -6.01
CA ASP A 449 -8.41 14.45 -5.31
C ASP A 449 -7.70 15.81 -5.24
N LYS A 450 -7.90 16.70 -6.21
CA LYS A 450 -7.45 18.11 -6.15
C LYS A 450 -8.25 18.95 -5.14
N TYR A 451 -9.54 18.66 -4.96
CA TYR A 451 -10.38 19.24 -3.92
C TYR A 451 -9.99 18.72 -2.52
N LEU A 452 -9.79 17.40 -2.38
CA LEU A 452 -9.21 16.80 -1.18
C LEU A 452 -7.82 17.39 -0.92
N GLY A 453 -6.93 17.50 -1.91
CA GLY A 453 -5.62 18.13 -1.75
C GLY A 453 -5.67 19.55 -1.16
N LYS A 454 -6.65 20.38 -1.58
CA LYS A 454 -6.91 21.69 -0.96
C LYS A 454 -7.47 21.59 0.46
N PHE A 455 -8.31 20.61 0.75
CA PHE A 455 -8.77 20.30 2.12
C PHE A 455 -7.61 19.82 3.03
N LEU A 456 -6.73 18.97 2.52
CA LEU A 456 -5.57 18.41 3.22
C LEU A 456 -4.48 19.45 3.45
N SER A 457 -4.32 20.41 2.53
CA SER A 457 -3.53 21.62 2.77
C SER A 457 -4.09 22.50 3.90
N ARG A 458 -5.35 22.29 4.34
CA ARG A 458 -5.93 22.94 5.53
C ARG A 458 -5.85 22.07 6.79
N ILE A 459 -5.75 20.74 6.66
CA ILE A 459 -5.32 19.84 7.74
C ILE A 459 -3.83 20.03 8.05
N ALA A 460 -3.08 20.68 7.13
CA ALA A 460 -1.67 21.04 7.22
C ALA A 460 -1.18 21.11 8.66
N SER A 461 -0.60 19.98 9.04
CA SER A 461 0.03 19.63 10.29
C SER A 461 -0.58 20.29 11.54
N ALA A 462 -1.24 19.55 12.42
CA ALA A 462 -1.78 20.11 13.66
C ALA A 462 -1.05 19.56 14.88
N GLU A 463 -0.86 20.42 15.88
CA GLU A 463 -0.43 20.04 17.22
C GLU A 463 -1.62 20.19 18.18
N MET A 464 -1.88 19.12 18.93
CA MET A 464 -2.86 19.08 20.00
C MET A 464 -2.11 18.88 21.32
N LEU A 465 -2.25 19.83 22.23
CA LEU A 465 -1.68 19.76 23.57
C LEU A 465 -2.81 19.57 24.57
N ILE A 466 -2.84 18.40 25.19
CA ILE A 466 -3.84 17.97 26.18
C ILE A 466 -3.24 18.17 27.56
N GLU A 467 -3.84 19.05 28.36
CA GLU A 467 -3.43 19.39 29.72
C GLU A 467 -4.63 19.37 30.67
N ALA A 468 -4.39 19.44 31.99
CA ALA A 468 -5.46 19.48 33.00
C ALA A 468 -6.50 20.60 32.79
N GLY A 469 -6.13 21.69 32.10
CA GLY A 469 -7.00 22.82 31.73
C GLY A 469 -7.81 22.65 30.43
N GLY A 470 -7.64 21.55 29.71
CA GLY A 470 -8.33 21.25 28.44
C GLY A 470 -7.37 21.10 27.25
N LEU A 471 -7.94 21.01 26.05
CA LEU A 471 -7.23 20.81 24.79
C LEU A 471 -6.87 22.15 24.13
N LYS A 472 -5.59 22.36 23.81
CA LYS A 472 -5.10 23.46 22.97
C LYS A 472 -4.71 22.92 21.60
N VAL A 473 -5.18 23.57 20.53
CA VAL A 473 -4.88 23.17 19.15
C VAL A 473 -4.09 24.28 18.45
N LYS A 474 -2.91 23.96 17.92
CA LYS A 474 -2.04 24.84 17.14
C LYS A 474 -1.86 24.29 15.74
N ARG A 475 -1.93 25.16 14.71
CA ARG A 475 -1.60 24.78 13.34
C ARG A 475 -0.08 24.89 13.12
N LEU A 476 0.49 23.90 12.47
CA LEU A 476 1.89 23.82 12.05
C LEU A 476 1.96 24.09 10.54
N SER A 477 2.90 24.92 10.10
CA SER A 477 2.97 25.31 8.67
C SER A 477 3.53 24.16 7.79
N PRO A 478 2.98 23.92 6.58
CA PRO A 478 3.45 22.84 5.72
C PRO A 478 4.77 23.13 4.98
N GLU A 479 5.20 24.40 4.88
CA GLU A 479 6.33 24.83 4.02
C GLU A 479 7.65 25.10 4.77
N LYS A 480 7.65 25.25 6.10
CA LYS A 480 8.85 25.57 6.92
C LYS A 480 9.35 24.44 7.81
N ALA A 481 8.94 23.20 7.53
CA ALA A 481 9.14 22.04 8.41
C ALA A 481 10.60 21.56 8.59
N ARG A 482 11.62 22.19 7.99
CA ARG A 482 13.03 21.78 8.15
C ARG A 482 13.83 22.61 9.17
N ASP A 483 13.34 23.78 9.59
CA ASP A 483 14.07 24.71 10.49
C ASP A 483 13.26 25.11 11.76
N ASP A 484 12.14 24.45 12.04
CA ASP A 484 11.25 24.85 13.14
C ASP A 484 11.54 24.04 14.42
N ASN A 485 11.91 24.72 15.52
CA ASN A 485 12.03 24.17 16.89
C ASN A 485 10.69 23.64 17.47
N ASN A 486 9.67 23.45 16.63
CA ASN A 486 8.28 23.17 16.99
C ASN A 486 7.83 21.71 16.68
N LEU A 487 8.72 20.86 16.18
CA LEU A 487 8.42 19.47 15.81
C LEU A 487 9.11 18.46 16.73
N PHE A 488 8.55 17.27 16.85
CA PHE A 488 9.25 16.15 17.49
C PHE A 488 10.53 15.80 16.73
N VAL A 489 11.62 15.60 17.47
CA VAL A 489 12.89 15.10 16.94
C VAL A 489 13.05 13.66 17.37
N LYS A 490 13.11 12.73 16.41
CA LYS A 490 13.40 11.31 16.69
C LYS A 490 14.83 11.17 17.19
N LEU A 491 15.02 10.44 18.29
CA LEU A 491 16.33 10.35 18.97
C LEU A 491 17.12 9.08 18.62
N ALA A 492 16.45 8.01 18.20
CA ALA A 492 17.03 6.72 17.88
C ALA A 492 16.10 5.91 16.97
N ASP A 493 16.54 4.71 16.60
CA ASP A 493 15.68 3.69 15.98
C ASP A 493 14.45 3.38 16.88
N PRO A 494 13.35 2.89 16.30
CA PRO A 494 12.18 2.48 17.07
C PRO A 494 12.52 1.46 18.15
N ILE A 495 11.87 1.59 19.31
CA ILE A 495 11.94 0.57 20.37
C ILE A 495 11.28 -0.72 19.88
N ILE A 496 10.14 -0.58 19.20
CA ILE A 496 9.44 -1.66 18.51
C ILE A 496 8.70 -1.08 17.31
N GLU A 497 8.67 -1.83 16.21
CA GLU A 497 7.97 -1.51 14.96
C GLU A 497 7.13 -2.71 14.51
N LEU A 498 5.83 -2.51 14.35
CA LEU A 498 4.95 -3.45 13.67
C LEU A 498 4.60 -2.95 12.27
N ASN A 499 4.88 -3.78 11.27
CA ASN A 499 4.63 -3.48 9.86
C ASN A 499 3.37 -4.21 9.38
N ASN A 500 2.29 -3.47 9.14
CA ASN A 500 1.08 -4.00 8.53
C ASN A 500 1.28 -4.07 7.01
N ASP A 501 1.92 -5.13 6.55
CA ASP A 501 2.29 -5.37 5.14
C ASP A 501 1.19 -6.08 4.33
N HIS A 502 0.05 -6.43 4.95
CA HIS A 502 -1.13 -6.97 4.26
C HIS A 502 -1.89 -5.93 3.45
N PHE A 503 -1.72 -4.64 3.77
CA PHE A 503 -2.22 -3.55 2.96
C PHE A 503 -1.57 -3.61 1.57
N PRO A 504 -2.32 -3.68 0.47
CA PRO A 504 -1.76 -3.93 -0.87
C PRO A 504 -0.92 -2.76 -1.42
N THR A 505 -1.11 -1.55 -0.91
CA THR A 505 -0.60 -0.34 -1.58
C THR A 505 0.55 0.35 -0.88
N ALA A 506 0.71 0.11 0.42
CA ALA A 506 1.76 0.65 1.27
C ALA A 506 1.89 -0.23 2.52
N VAL A 507 2.95 -0.02 3.31
CA VAL A 507 3.09 -0.63 4.64
C VAL A 507 2.66 0.39 5.69
N PHE A 508 1.63 0.07 6.49
CA PHE A 508 1.28 0.88 7.65
C PHE A 508 2.16 0.50 8.84
N GLN A 509 2.92 1.46 9.35
CA GLN A 509 3.93 1.23 10.38
C GLN A 509 3.42 1.78 11.71
N ARG A 510 3.40 0.91 12.73
CA ARG A 510 3.02 1.23 14.10
C ARG A 510 4.23 1.08 15.00
N ARG A 511 4.70 2.17 15.60
CA ARG A 511 5.99 2.21 16.30
C ARG A 511 5.86 2.80 17.70
N ILE A 512 6.65 2.27 18.63
CA ILE A 512 7.01 2.98 19.85
C ILE A 512 8.39 3.59 19.62
N ILE A 513 8.48 4.92 19.65
CA ILE A 513 9.71 5.67 19.40
C ILE A 513 10.09 6.54 20.60
N LYS A 514 11.38 6.85 20.71
CA LYS A 514 11.88 7.87 21.63
C LYS A 514 12.02 9.19 20.88
N VAL A 515 11.36 10.23 21.38
CA VAL A 515 11.37 11.57 20.79
C VAL A 515 11.84 12.60 21.80
N ARG A 516 12.42 13.68 21.29
CA ARG A 516 12.50 14.95 21.98
C ARG A 516 11.36 15.83 21.48
N ASP A 517 10.53 16.28 22.40
CA ASP A 517 9.40 17.13 22.07
C ASP A 517 9.80 18.62 21.93
N PRO A 518 8.88 19.48 21.47
CA PRO A 518 9.20 20.89 21.24
C PRO A 518 9.59 21.70 22.48
N ASP A 519 9.31 21.23 23.70
CA ASP A 519 9.83 21.89 24.91
C ASP A 519 11.20 21.33 25.34
N GLY A 520 11.76 20.41 24.56
CA GLY A 520 13.07 19.80 24.79
C GLY A 520 13.06 18.58 25.70
N ALA A 521 11.89 18.11 26.16
CA ALA A 521 11.81 16.92 27.01
C ALA A 521 11.91 15.63 26.18
N GLU A 522 12.57 14.61 26.72
CA GLU A 522 12.60 13.29 26.10
C GLU A 522 11.43 12.44 26.62
N CYS A 523 10.66 11.87 25.70
CA CYS A 523 9.50 11.04 26.03
C CYS A 523 9.33 9.91 25.02
N LEU A 524 8.55 8.90 25.41
CA LEU A 524 8.10 7.85 24.50
C LEU A 524 6.84 8.32 23.77
N ALA A 525 6.73 7.91 22.51
CA ALA A 525 5.59 8.23 21.68
C ALA A 525 5.16 7.05 20.81
N LEU A 526 3.86 6.98 20.55
CA LEU A 526 3.31 6.24 19.43
C LEU A 526 3.62 7.02 18.16
N GLU A 527 4.24 6.37 17.18
CA GLU A 527 4.27 6.84 15.80
C GLU A 527 3.43 5.93 14.89
N GLU A 528 2.56 6.54 14.10
CA GLU A 528 1.95 5.92 12.93
C GLU A 528 2.53 6.58 11.68
N ASP A 529 3.02 5.76 10.76
CA ASP A 529 3.63 6.22 9.50
C ASP A 529 3.28 5.28 8.35
N VAL A 530 3.47 5.77 7.13
CA VAL A 530 3.15 5.03 5.90
C VAL A 530 4.38 4.95 5.02
N SER A 531 4.90 3.74 4.83
CA SER A 531 5.96 3.49 3.86
C SER A 531 5.37 3.06 2.52
N LEU A 532 5.54 3.92 1.50
CA LEU A 532 5.31 3.53 0.10
C LEU A 532 6.38 2.56 -0.42
N MET A 533 7.49 2.41 0.31
CA MET A 533 8.62 1.57 -0.06
C MET A 533 8.42 0.17 0.51
N ARG A 534 7.67 -0.63 -0.24
CA ARG A 534 7.45 -2.05 0.01
C ARG A 534 8.70 -2.86 -0.31
N LEU A 535 9.33 -3.48 0.68
CA LEU A 535 10.62 -4.16 0.54
C LEU A 535 10.49 -5.69 0.56
N GLU A 536 9.43 -6.24 1.12
CA GLU A 536 9.12 -7.66 1.25
C GLU A 536 8.95 -8.37 -0.10
N ALA A 537 9.22 -9.67 -0.20
CA ALA A 537 9.18 -10.39 -1.48
C ALA A 537 7.76 -10.59 -2.04
N ILE A 538 7.64 -10.73 -3.37
CA ILE A 538 6.42 -11.13 -4.09
C ILE A 538 6.77 -12.25 -5.04
N ASN A 539 6.19 -13.45 -4.88
CA ASN A 539 6.47 -14.62 -5.72
C ASN A 539 7.98 -14.92 -5.87
N SER A 540 8.76 -14.74 -4.80
CA SER A 540 10.20 -14.96 -4.78
C SER A 540 10.66 -15.29 -3.37
N GLU A 541 11.67 -16.14 -3.25
CA GLU A 541 12.38 -16.45 -2.00
C GLU A 541 13.76 -15.78 -1.94
N ARG A 542 14.15 -15.06 -3.01
CA ARG A 542 15.44 -14.39 -3.09
C ARG A 542 15.44 -13.13 -2.23
N LYS A 543 16.57 -12.87 -1.59
CA LYS A 543 16.90 -11.60 -0.95
C LYS A 543 18.06 -10.93 -1.68
N VAL A 544 17.92 -9.64 -1.98
CA VAL A 544 18.90 -8.88 -2.76
C VAL A 544 19.16 -7.51 -2.14
N THR A 545 20.38 -7.00 -2.33
CA THR A 545 20.75 -5.66 -1.87
C THR A 545 20.56 -4.64 -2.99
N VAL A 546 19.91 -3.51 -2.67
CA VAL A 546 19.82 -2.33 -3.54
C VAL A 546 20.42 -1.15 -2.79
N ALA A 547 21.39 -0.47 -3.38
CA ALA A 547 21.92 0.77 -2.84
C ALA A 547 21.30 1.97 -3.56
N SER A 548 20.78 2.93 -2.79
CA SER A 548 20.28 4.23 -3.27
C SER A 548 21.07 5.34 -2.58
N VAL A 549 22.09 5.87 -3.25
CA VAL A 549 23.04 6.81 -2.65
C VAL A 549 22.78 8.22 -3.17
N ARG A 550 22.54 9.14 -2.23
CA ARG A 550 22.51 10.58 -2.51
C ARG A 550 23.83 11.22 -2.12
N ASP A 551 24.45 11.97 -3.03
CA ASP A 551 25.75 12.62 -2.81
C ASP A 551 25.90 13.90 -3.64
N GLU A 552 26.73 14.85 -3.19
CA GLU A 552 27.03 16.09 -3.93
C GLU A 552 27.97 15.83 -5.13
N ASP A 553 28.68 14.70 -5.13
CA ASP A 553 29.48 14.24 -6.26
C ASP A 553 28.87 12.96 -6.85
N LYS A 554 28.46 13.03 -8.12
CA LYS A 554 27.89 11.90 -8.86
C LYS A 554 28.82 10.68 -8.95
N LEU A 555 30.14 10.90 -9.04
CA LEU A 555 31.13 9.81 -9.12
C LEU A 555 31.29 9.13 -7.76
N ALA A 556 31.30 9.92 -6.68
CA ALA A 556 31.30 9.39 -5.31
C ALA A 556 30.01 8.60 -5.01
N ALA A 557 28.86 9.08 -5.46
CA ALA A 557 27.59 8.36 -5.35
C ALA A 557 27.67 6.98 -6.03
N LEU A 558 28.16 6.93 -7.27
CA LEU A 558 28.34 5.67 -8.00
C LEU A 558 29.34 4.74 -7.29
N ASP A 559 30.50 5.24 -6.88
CA ASP A 559 31.51 4.45 -6.18
C ASP A 559 30.94 3.80 -4.89
N ARG A 560 30.12 4.55 -4.15
CA ARG A 560 29.40 4.03 -2.98
C ARG A 560 28.37 2.97 -3.36
N VAL A 561 27.55 3.19 -4.39
CA VAL A 561 26.60 2.18 -4.87
C VAL A 561 27.32 0.87 -5.23
N LEU A 562 28.42 0.94 -5.99
CA LEU A 562 29.18 -0.24 -6.39
C LEU A 562 29.82 -0.97 -5.19
N LYS A 563 30.22 -0.23 -4.15
CA LYS A 563 30.75 -0.81 -2.91
C LYS A 563 29.66 -1.50 -2.10
N GLU A 564 28.57 -0.80 -1.78
CA GLU A 564 27.50 -1.29 -0.90
C GLU A 564 26.73 -2.48 -1.52
N THR A 565 26.68 -2.56 -2.85
CA THR A 565 26.08 -3.70 -3.58
C THR A 565 27.07 -4.83 -3.85
N ASN A 566 28.32 -4.72 -3.38
CA ASN A 566 29.40 -5.68 -3.67
C ASN A 566 29.54 -6.00 -5.18
N PHE A 567 29.43 -4.98 -6.03
CA PHE A 567 29.39 -5.14 -7.49
C PHE A 567 30.56 -5.98 -8.05
N LEU A 568 31.79 -5.74 -7.58
CA LEU A 568 32.96 -6.51 -8.03
C LEU A 568 32.90 -7.98 -7.58
N GLY A 569 32.33 -8.25 -6.41
CA GLY A 569 32.09 -9.61 -5.93
C GLY A 569 31.06 -10.34 -6.78
N VAL A 570 29.95 -9.68 -7.13
CA VAL A 570 28.94 -10.20 -8.07
C VAL A 570 29.58 -10.52 -9.42
N LEU A 571 30.36 -9.59 -9.97
CA LEU A 571 31.05 -9.77 -11.25
C LEU A 571 32.05 -10.95 -11.22
N GLU A 572 32.81 -11.10 -10.14
CA GLU A 572 33.78 -12.19 -9.99
C GLU A 572 33.11 -13.55 -9.80
N LYS A 573 31.97 -13.60 -9.10
CA LYS A 573 31.13 -14.80 -8.97
C LYS A 573 30.69 -15.30 -10.34
N HIS A 574 30.04 -14.43 -11.14
CA HIS A 574 29.62 -14.79 -12.50
C HIS A 574 30.79 -15.18 -13.41
N ARG A 575 31.94 -14.50 -13.29
CA ARG A 575 33.16 -14.89 -14.02
C ARG A 575 33.60 -16.31 -13.66
N THR A 576 33.62 -16.63 -12.38
CA THR A 576 34.03 -17.95 -11.89
C THR A 576 33.09 -19.04 -12.42
N ASP A 577 31.79 -18.79 -12.45
CA ASP A 577 30.78 -19.73 -12.98
C ASP A 577 30.98 -20.04 -14.47
N THR A 578 31.48 -19.09 -15.26
CA THR A 578 31.82 -19.33 -16.69
C THR A 578 33.16 -20.05 -16.91
N GLY A 579 34.04 -20.11 -15.91
CA GLY A 579 35.41 -20.61 -16.06
C GLY A 579 36.34 -19.75 -16.94
N LYS A 580 35.87 -18.61 -17.49
CA LYS A 580 36.65 -17.74 -18.37
C LYS A 580 37.62 -16.86 -17.59
N SER A 581 38.79 -16.58 -18.15
CA SER A 581 39.70 -15.59 -17.57
C SER A 581 39.11 -14.17 -17.65
N LYS A 582 39.51 -13.26 -16.74
CA LYS A 582 39.07 -11.85 -16.73
C LYS A 582 39.27 -11.12 -18.06
N ALA A 583 40.27 -11.52 -18.83
CA ALA A 583 40.54 -10.93 -20.14
C ALA A 583 39.56 -11.39 -21.23
N LYS A 584 39.02 -12.62 -21.11
CA LYS A 584 38.07 -13.21 -22.07
C LYS A 584 36.60 -12.99 -21.70
N PHE A 585 36.30 -12.86 -20.40
CA PHE A 585 34.96 -12.62 -19.88
C PHE A 585 34.35 -11.34 -20.45
N SER A 586 33.27 -11.46 -21.20
CA SER A 586 32.62 -10.35 -21.93
C SER A 586 31.60 -9.63 -21.06
N ILE A 587 31.77 -8.31 -20.92
CA ILE A 587 30.87 -7.44 -20.16
C ILE A 587 30.23 -6.43 -21.10
N VAL A 588 28.91 -6.32 -21.06
CA VAL A 588 28.13 -5.41 -21.89
C VAL A 588 27.34 -4.43 -21.01
N ILE A 589 27.46 -3.14 -21.31
CA ILE A 589 26.75 -2.04 -20.64
C ILE A 589 25.75 -1.43 -21.60
N LYS A 590 24.45 -1.62 -21.34
CA LYS A 590 23.37 -0.93 -22.04
C LYS A 590 23.14 0.44 -21.41
N ALA A 591 23.83 1.46 -21.90
CA ALA A 591 23.55 2.85 -21.53
C ALA A 591 22.27 3.34 -22.23
N ASN A 592 21.61 4.39 -21.70
CA ASN A 592 20.45 5.01 -22.33
C ASN A 592 20.86 6.31 -23.03
N PHE A 593 20.97 6.35 -24.35
CA PHE A 593 21.34 7.60 -25.03
C PHE A 593 20.73 7.82 -26.42
N MET A 594 20.04 6.83 -27.00
CA MET A 594 19.55 6.94 -28.38
C MET A 594 18.31 7.82 -28.58
N PHE A 595 17.71 8.32 -27.49
CA PHE A 595 16.66 9.33 -27.52
C PHE A 595 17.17 10.74 -27.17
N ALA A 596 18.47 10.91 -26.92
CA ALA A 596 19.04 12.24 -26.73
C ALA A 596 18.84 13.08 -28.00
N TYR A 597 18.31 14.29 -27.81
CA TYR A 597 18.07 15.24 -28.90
C TYR A 597 19.09 16.40 -28.92
N ASN A 598 19.65 16.74 -27.75
CA ASN A 598 20.62 17.81 -27.59
C ASN A 598 21.52 17.50 -26.39
N ARG A 599 22.85 17.59 -26.56
CA ARG A 599 23.83 17.33 -25.49
C ARG A 599 23.69 18.27 -24.28
N ARG A 600 23.09 19.45 -24.45
CA ARG A 600 22.80 20.40 -23.35
C ARG A 600 21.65 19.95 -22.45
N ASP A 601 20.96 18.87 -22.81
CA ASP A 601 19.91 18.27 -22.00
C ASP A 601 20.34 16.90 -21.47
N GLN A 602 21.13 16.92 -20.40
CA GLN A 602 21.73 15.72 -19.79
C GLN A 602 20.69 14.80 -19.14
N THR A 603 19.44 15.24 -18.99
CA THR A 603 18.36 14.44 -18.40
C THR A 603 17.80 13.37 -19.33
N THR A 604 18.12 13.45 -20.62
CA THR A 604 17.58 12.54 -21.64
C THR A 604 18.45 11.31 -21.86
N TYR A 605 19.68 11.30 -21.34
CA TYR A 605 20.64 10.21 -21.50
C TYR A 605 21.44 9.93 -20.22
N THR A 606 21.97 8.72 -20.09
CA THR A 606 22.89 8.33 -19.00
C THR A 606 24.17 9.14 -19.12
N ASP A 607 24.68 9.69 -18.02
CA ASP A 607 25.89 10.49 -18.04
C ASP A 607 27.12 9.66 -18.50
N PRO A 608 27.85 10.09 -19.56
CA PRO A 608 29.03 9.38 -20.05
C PRO A 608 30.16 9.30 -19.02
N GLU A 609 30.26 10.25 -18.08
CA GLU A 609 31.26 10.20 -17.00
C GLU A 609 30.96 9.10 -15.98
N LEU A 610 29.68 8.85 -15.68
CA LEU A 610 29.27 7.73 -14.83
C LEU A 610 29.56 6.38 -15.49
N VAL A 611 29.30 6.26 -16.80
CA VAL A 611 29.64 5.07 -17.57
C VAL A 611 31.16 4.87 -17.60
N GLY A 612 31.92 5.95 -17.84
CA GLY A 612 33.38 5.92 -17.80
C GLY A 612 33.92 5.45 -16.45
N ARG A 613 33.38 5.99 -15.35
CA ARG A 613 33.77 5.60 -13.99
C ARG A 613 33.47 4.13 -13.68
N LEU A 614 32.32 3.63 -14.12
CA LEU A 614 31.98 2.20 -14.00
C LEU A 614 33.00 1.32 -14.75
N VAL A 615 33.39 1.72 -15.97
CA VAL A 615 34.40 1.01 -16.76
C VAL A 615 35.77 1.05 -16.08
N GLU A 616 36.19 2.19 -15.55
CA GLU A 616 37.45 2.32 -14.80
C GLU A 616 37.53 1.32 -13.64
N LYS A 617 36.48 1.19 -12.83
CA LYS A 617 36.42 0.20 -11.74
C LYS A 617 36.61 -1.24 -12.22
N MET A 618 35.98 -1.60 -13.34
CA MET A 618 36.16 -2.94 -13.93
C MET A 618 37.56 -3.15 -14.50
N ARG A 619 38.17 -2.11 -15.07
CA ARG A 619 39.55 -2.11 -15.59
C ARG A 619 40.58 -2.24 -14.47
N GLU A 620 40.39 -1.51 -13.37
CA GLU A 620 41.17 -1.65 -12.14
C GLU A 620 41.13 -3.11 -11.64
N ALA A 621 39.95 -3.75 -11.68
CA ALA A 621 39.75 -5.16 -11.34
C ALA A 621 40.25 -6.16 -12.42
N LYS A 622 40.89 -5.67 -13.48
CA LYS A 622 41.53 -6.39 -14.60
C LYS A 622 40.60 -7.02 -15.63
N PHE A 623 39.31 -6.65 -15.68
CA PHE A 623 38.43 -7.04 -16.78
C PHE A 623 38.79 -6.24 -18.05
N LYS A 624 38.83 -6.92 -19.20
CA LYS A 624 39.31 -6.31 -20.45
C LYS A 624 38.33 -6.26 -21.60
N ASN A 625 37.36 -7.17 -21.64
CA ASN A 625 36.42 -7.26 -22.74
C ASN A 625 35.12 -6.54 -22.36
N ILE A 626 35.09 -5.23 -22.56
CA ILE A 626 33.98 -4.36 -22.12
C ILE A 626 33.44 -3.60 -23.34
N ALA A 627 32.12 -3.66 -23.54
CA ALA A 627 31.41 -2.93 -24.57
C ALA A 627 30.27 -2.08 -23.98
N VAL A 628 30.10 -0.86 -24.49
CA VAL A 628 28.92 -0.03 -24.30
C VAL A 628 28.06 -0.17 -25.54
N VAL A 629 26.79 -0.52 -25.36
CA VAL A 629 25.91 -0.90 -26.46
C VAL A 629 24.63 -0.09 -26.44
N GLU A 630 24.08 0.13 -27.63
CA GLU A 630 22.76 0.71 -27.88
C GLU A 630 22.23 0.16 -29.20
N ALA A 631 20.92 0.30 -29.44
CA ALA A 631 20.34 0.02 -30.76
C ALA A 631 19.74 1.31 -31.34
N GLN A 632 19.68 1.40 -32.67
CA GLN A 632 19.12 2.56 -33.36
C GLN A 632 17.67 2.82 -32.95
N SER A 633 17.25 4.08 -33.02
CA SER A 633 15.91 4.52 -32.60
C SER A 633 15.12 5.11 -33.77
N THR A 634 13.80 5.28 -33.57
CA THR A 634 12.89 5.87 -34.56
C THR A 634 13.37 7.24 -35.06
N TYR A 635 14.17 7.98 -34.29
CA TYR A 635 14.73 9.26 -34.76
C TYR A 635 15.62 9.13 -35.98
N GLY A 636 16.24 7.97 -36.21
CA GLY A 636 16.95 7.66 -37.44
C GLY A 636 16.08 7.68 -38.70
N GLU A 637 14.76 7.55 -38.57
CA GLU A 637 13.83 7.67 -39.71
C GLU A 637 13.68 9.13 -40.17
N TYR A 638 13.83 10.10 -39.25
CA TYR A 638 13.55 11.51 -39.51
C TYR A 638 14.81 12.37 -39.67
N PHE A 639 15.89 12.01 -38.99
CA PHE A 639 17.12 12.81 -38.92
C PHE A 639 18.32 12.03 -39.44
N GLU A 640 19.22 12.74 -40.10
CA GLU A 640 20.52 12.23 -40.50
C GLU A 640 21.44 12.12 -39.28
N ARG A 641 22.48 11.28 -39.41
CA ARG A 641 23.55 11.09 -38.41
C ARG A 641 23.08 10.57 -37.05
N ARG A 642 22.24 9.53 -37.08
CA ARG A 642 21.59 8.93 -35.91
C ARG A 642 21.99 7.47 -35.67
N SER A 643 23.08 6.99 -36.27
CA SER A 643 23.66 5.71 -35.89
C SER A 643 24.13 5.74 -34.43
N VAL A 644 24.31 4.59 -33.80
CA VAL A 644 24.77 4.52 -32.40
C VAL A 644 26.15 5.14 -32.24
N CYS A 645 27.07 4.87 -33.18
CA CYS A 645 28.43 5.40 -33.16
C CYS A 645 28.46 6.94 -33.27
N GLU A 646 27.66 7.53 -34.17
CA GLU A 646 27.59 9.00 -34.31
C GLU A 646 26.99 9.67 -33.07
N MET A 647 26.01 9.03 -32.43
CA MET A 647 25.43 9.50 -31.18
C MET A 647 26.41 9.40 -30.01
N ALA A 648 27.14 8.30 -29.93
CA ALA A 648 28.19 8.10 -28.94
C ALA A 648 29.28 9.19 -29.06
N GLU A 649 29.77 9.47 -30.27
CA GLU A 649 30.72 10.56 -30.53
C GLU A 649 30.15 11.92 -30.08
N TYR A 650 28.90 12.23 -30.44
CA TYR A 650 28.26 13.51 -30.11
C TYR A 650 28.11 13.74 -28.60
N LEU A 651 27.87 12.67 -27.84
CA LEU A 651 27.65 12.70 -26.39
C LEU A 651 28.91 12.38 -25.57
N ASN A 652 30.09 12.28 -26.19
CA ASN A 652 31.36 11.95 -25.54
C ASN A 652 31.44 10.54 -24.93
N TYR A 653 30.77 9.55 -25.53
CA TYR A 653 31.05 8.13 -25.30
C TYR A 653 32.27 7.70 -26.12
N ASP A 654 33.43 8.32 -25.85
CA ASP A 654 34.62 8.26 -26.70
C ASP A 654 35.50 7.01 -26.51
N GLY A 655 35.14 6.11 -25.59
CA GLY A 655 35.86 4.87 -25.34
C GLY A 655 37.20 5.03 -24.63
N LYS A 656 37.63 6.27 -24.27
CA LYS A 656 38.89 6.51 -23.53
C LYS A 656 39.01 5.71 -22.23
N PRO A 657 37.93 5.49 -21.44
CA PRO A 657 37.98 4.63 -20.25
C PRO A 657 38.31 3.15 -20.56
N GLY A 658 38.38 2.77 -21.83
CA GLY A 658 38.70 1.42 -22.27
C GLY A 658 37.44 0.58 -22.48
N TYR A 659 36.56 0.99 -23.38
CA TYR A 659 35.45 0.17 -23.84
C TYR A 659 35.23 0.39 -25.34
N LYS A 660 34.52 -0.53 -25.99
CA LYS A 660 34.08 -0.38 -27.38
C LYS A 660 32.63 0.07 -27.42
N VAL A 661 32.27 0.98 -28.32
CA VAL A 661 30.87 1.27 -28.64
C VAL A 661 30.42 0.31 -29.73
N VAL A 662 29.26 -0.34 -29.55
CA VAL A 662 28.69 -1.25 -30.55
C VAL A 662 27.24 -0.86 -30.86
N ASP A 663 26.94 -0.74 -32.15
CA ASP A 663 25.58 -0.57 -32.66
C ASP A 663 24.90 -1.94 -32.77
N MET A 664 23.98 -2.23 -31.85
CA MET A 664 23.26 -3.50 -31.80
C MET A 664 22.31 -3.71 -32.98
N THR A 665 21.93 -2.64 -33.70
CA THR A 665 21.14 -2.76 -34.93
C THR A 665 22.00 -3.31 -36.06
N GLU A 666 23.27 -2.88 -36.15
CA GLU A 666 24.20 -3.30 -37.20
C GLU A 666 24.91 -4.62 -36.85
N ASP A 667 25.12 -4.91 -35.56
CA ASP A 667 25.72 -6.15 -35.03
C ASP A 667 24.75 -7.35 -35.00
N ALA A 668 23.48 -7.14 -35.36
CA ALA A 668 22.49 -8.21 -35.39
C ALA A 668 22.57 -9.03 -36.69
N ASP A 669 23.32 -10.14 -36.62
CA ASP A 669 23.64 -11.02 -37.75
C ASP A 669 22.77 -12.28 -37.84
N GLU A 670 22.04 -12.63 -36.77
CA GLU A 670 21.14 -13.77 -36.74
C GLU A 670 19.74 -13.42 -36.21
N HIS A 671 18.76 -14.26 -36.53
CA HIS A 671 17.40 -14.19 -36.00
C HIS A 671 17.11 -15.39 -35.10
N ARG A 672 16.47 -15.15 -33.97
CA ARG A 672 15.99 -16.19 -33.04
C ARG A 672 14.51 -16.02 -32.77
N HIS A 673 13.81 -17.11 -32.49
CA HIS A 673 12.43 -17.04 -32.02
C HIS A 673 12.41 -16.74 -30.51
N LEU A 674 11.98 -15.54 -30.11
CA LEU A 674 12.08 -15.03 -28.74
C LEU A 674 10.69 -14.83 -28.11
N GLY A 675 9.97 -15.91 -27.83
CA GLY A 675 8.61 -15.80 -27.27
C GLY A 675 7.55 -15.40 -28.29
N THR A 676 6.35 -15.11 -27.81
CA THR A 676 5.14 -14.97 -28.64
C THR A 676 5.06 -13.59 -29.30
N HIS A 677 5.55 -12.54 -28.62
CA HIS A 677 5.40 -11.15 -29.08
C HIS A 677 6.56 -10.71 -29.97
N LEU A 678 7.81 -11.03 -29.61
CA LEU A 678 8.95 -10.77 -30.50
C LEU A 678 8.91 -11.69 -31.73
N GLY A 679 8.55 -12.97 -31.54
CA GLY A 679 8.60 -14.00 -32.57
C GLY A 679 10.03 -14.16 -33.11
N TYR A 680 10.18 -14.42 -34.41
CA TYR A 680 11.48 -14.39 -35.08
C TYR A 680 12.03 -12.96 -35.12
N HIS A 681 13.12 -12.74 -34.39
CA HIS A 681 13.64 -11.41 -34.11
C HIS A 681 15.17 -11.37 -34.21
N PRO A 682 15.76 -10.32 -34.81
CA PRO A 682 17.22 -10.17 -34.91
C PRO A 682 17.85 -9.95 -33.53
N VAL A 683 19.01 -10.55 -33.30
CA VAL A 683 19.75 -10.45 -32.04
C VAL A 683 21.19 -10.02 -32.31
N SER A 684 21.64 -8.98 -31.62
CA SER A 684 23.04 -8.57 -31.63
C SER A 684 23.94 -9.67 -31.04
N THR A 685 25.00 -10.01 -31.77
CA THR A 685 26.00 -10.99 -31.36
C THR A 685 26.67 -10.57 -30.05
N VAL A 686 27.07 -9.30 -29.89
CA VAL A 686 27.71 -8.83 -28.66
C VAL A 686 26.80 -8.96 -27.45
N TRP A 687 25.48 -8.76 -27.61
CA TRP A 687 24.53 -8.92 -26.52
C TRP A 687 24.25 -10.37 -26.20
N ARG A 688 24.04 -11.20 -27.22
CA ARG A 688 23.80 -12.64 -27.08
C ARG A 688 24.95 -13.35 -26.35
N ASP A 689 26.19 -13.06 -26.75
CA ASP A 689 27.38 -13.76 -26.27
C ASP A 689 28.01 -13.10 -25.02
N ALA A 690 27.37 -12.07 -24.46
CA ALA A 690 27.81 -11.42 -23.23
C ALA A 690 27.72 -12.39 -22.04
N ASP A 691 28.81 -12.50 -21.28
CA ASP A 691 28.87 -13.25 -20.03
C ASP A 691 28.25 -12.46 -18.87
N PHE A 692 28.30 -11.12 -18.94
CA PHE A 692 27.71 -10.23 -17.96
C PHE A 692 27.06 -9.02 -18.65
N ARG A 693 25.88 -8.63 -18.19
CA ARG A 693 25.06 -7.58 -18.79
C ARG A 693 24.62 -6.60 -17.73
N ILE A 694 24.81 -5.31 -17.99
CA ILE A 694 24.48 -4.20 -17.10
C ILE A 694 23.48 -3.29 -17.82
N SER A 695 22.34 -2.99 -17.18
CA SER A 695 21.42 -1.95 -17.64
C SER A 695 21.72 -0.66 -16.88
N PHE A 696 22.25 0.37 -17.55
CA PHE A 696 22.54 1.67 -16.95
C PHE A 696 21.56 2.72 -17.49
N ALA A 697 20.42 2.84 -16.82
CA ALA A 697 19.30 3.68 -17.22
C ALA A 697 19.41 5.11 -16.70
N LYS A 698 18.62 6.01 -17.31
CA LYS A 698 18.42 7.38 -16.86
C LYS A 698 17.09 7.49 -16.10
N ASN A 699 17.10 8.18 -14.96
CA ASN A 699 15.92 8.41 -14.13
C ASN A 699 14.98 9.45 -14.77
N LYS A 700 13.91 8.99 -15.41
CA LYS A 700 12.93 9.90 -16.04
C LYS A 700 11.52 9.33 -16.12
N THR A 701 10.54 10.22 -16.21
CA THR A 701 9.15 9.86 -16.50
C THR A 701 8.95 9.38 -17.94
N HIS A 702 7.86 8.66 -18.22
CA HIS A 702 7.55 8.16 -19.55
C HIS A 702 6.06 8.17 -19.86
N ALA A 703 5.64 8.81 -20.95
CA ALA A 703 4.22 9.01 -21.27
C ALA A 703 3.39 7.70 -21.32
N TYR A 704 3.98 6.60 -21.82
CA TYR A 704 3.29 5.31 -21.93
C TYR A 704 3.33 4.45 -20.66
N ALA A 705 4.43 4.53 -19.91
CA ALA A 705 4.80 3.54 -18.89
C ALA A 705 4.96 4.18 -17.51
N TYR A 706 4.55 5.44 -17.39
CA TYR A 706 4.70 6.37 -16.26
C TYR A 706 6.14 6.77 -15.96
N TYR A 707 7.05 5.80 -15.94
CA TYR A 707 8.48 5.99 -15.75
C TYR A 707 9.29 5.10 -16.69
N THR A 708 10.58 5.40 -16.81
CA THR A 708 11.56 4.55 -17.49
C THR A 708 12.80 4.44 -16.62
N LEU A 709 13.26 3.20 -16.45
CA LEU A 709 14.37 2.83 -15.59
C LEU A 709 15.07 1.61 -16.23
N THR A 710 15.61 0.67 -15.45
CA THR A 710 16.48 -0.41 -15.94
C THR A 710 15.74 -1.45 -16.77
N LEU A 711 14.50 -1.81 -16.43
CA LEU A 711 13.69 -2.77 -17.20
C LEU A 711 13.36 -2.22 -18.58
N LYS A 712 12.78 -1.01 -18.62
CA LYS A 712 12.42 -0.36 -19.88
C LYS A 712 13.65 0.04 -20.70
N ASN A 713 14.82 0.24 -20.11
CA ASN A 713 16.04 0.49 -20.89
C ASN A 713 16.39 -0.68 -21.82
N ILE A 714 15.93 -1.91 -21.52
CA ILE A 714 16.13 -3.10 -22.37
C ILE A 714 15.28 -3.05 -23.64
N TYR A 715 14.12 -2.40 -23.63
CA TYR A 715 13.41 -2.06 -24.86
C TYR A 715 14.32 -1.29 -25.85
N GLY A 716 15.22 -0.46 -25.33
CA GLY A 716 16.24 0.23 -26.10
C GLY A 716 17.21 -0.71 -26.82
N ALA A 717 17.46 -1.91 -26.31
CA ALA A 717 18.40 -2.88 -26.87
C ALA A 717 17.86 -3.66 -28.08
N LEU A 718 16.54 -3.66 -28.31
CA LEU A 718 15.92 -4.45 -29.38
C LEU A 718 16.37 -4.00 -30.80
N PRO A 719 17.02 -4.82 -31.65
CA PRO A 719 17.76 -4.30 -32.82
C PRO A 719 16.99 -3.53 -33.91
N LEU A 720 15.69 -3.77 -34.13
CA LEU A 720 14.96 -3.06 -35.21
C LEU A 720 14.88 -1.54 -34.97
N ALA A 721 15.45 -0.75 -35.89
CA ALA A 721 15.65 0.70 -35.74
C ALA A 721 14.35 1.51 -35.60
N ASN A 722 13.32 1.21 -36.40
CA ASN A 722 12.03 1.90 -36.32
C ASN A 722 11.19 1.35 -35.15
N LYS A 723 11.60 1.75 -33.93
CA LYS A 723 11.05 1.26 -32.67
C LYS A 723 9.54 1.46 -32.56
N PHE A 724 9.05 2.60 -33.07
CA PHE A 724 7.64 2.93 -33.06
C PHE A 724 6.82 1.96 -33.93
N LYS A 725 7.23 1.78 -35.20
CA LYS A 725 6.54 0.86 -36.09
C LYS A 725 6.58 -0.58 -35.58
N GLU A 726 7.76 -1.03 -35.17
CA GLU A 726 8.01 -2.45 -34.97
C GLU A 726 7.60 -2.96 -33.58
N TYR A 727 7.61 -2.12 -32.55
CA TYR A 727 7.27 -2.52 -31.19
C TYR A 727 6.02 -1.83 -30.63
N HIS A 728 5.82 -0.52 -30.88
CA HIS A 728 4.59 0.15 -30.42
C HIS A 728 3.36 -0.35 -31.18
N CYS A 729 3.43 -0.38 -32.51
CA CYS A 729 2.25 -0.70 -33.32
C CYS A 729 2.06 -2.19 -33.61
N LYS A 730 3.13 -2.99 -33.65
CA LYS A 730 3.07 -4.38 -34.13
C LYS A 730 3.22 -5.47 -33.07
N ARG A 731 4.05 -5.25 -32.04
CA ARG A 731 4.53 -6.34 -31.16
C ARG A 731 4.28 -6.13 -29.67
N ASP A 732 3.70 -5.01 -29.26
CA ASP A 732 3.57 -4.61 -27.85
C ASP A 732 4.93 -4.29 -27.19
N ILE A 733 5.08 -3.07 -26.67
CA ILE A 733 6.36 -2.62 -26.10
C ILE A 733 6.72 -3.33 -24.79
N TYR A 734 5.74 -3.85 -24.07
CA TYR A 734 5.94 -4.38 -22.73
C TYR A 734 6.42 -5.82 -22.77
N HIS A 735 5.64 -6.70 -23.41
CA HIS A 735 5.99 -8.12 -23.50
C HIS A 735 7.30 -8.33 -24.24
N THR A 736 7.56 -7.56 -25.30
CA THR A 736 8.80 -7.69 -26.07
C THR A 736 10.06 -7.43 -25.25
N ALA A 737 10.05 -6.46 -24.32
CA ALA A 737 11.20 -6.25 -23.45
C ALA A 737 11.38 -7.38 -22.43
N ILE A 738 10.27 -7.92 -21.92
CA ILE A 738 10.30 -9.01 -20.92
C ILE A 738 10.74 -10.33 -21.56
N GLU A 739 10.22 -10.68 -22.74
CA GLU A 739 10.67 -11.86 -23.51
C GLU A 739 12.17 -11.76 -23.86
N TYR A 740 12.67 -10.56 -24.14
CA TYR A 740 14.10 -10.34 -24.36
C TYR A 740 14.93 -10.51 -23.09
N LEU A 741 14.42 -10.08 -21.93
CA LEU A 741 15.04 -10.29 -20.62
C LEU A 741 15.05 -11.78 -20.20
N GLU A 742 13.98 -12.51 -20.49
CA GLU A 742 13.89 -13.96 -20.27
C GLU A 742 14.93 -14.72 -21.11
N ALA A 743 15.09 -14.33 -22.38
CA ALA A 743 16.08 -14.94 -23.27
C ALA A 743 17.52 -14.54 -22.93
N PHE A 744 17.73 -13.31 -22.48
CA PHE A 744 19.04 -12.74 -22.18
C PHE A 744 19.05 -12.03 -20.82
N PRO A 745 19.29 -12.77 -19.73
CA PRO A 745 19.29 -12.21 -18.39
C PRO A 745 20.29 -11.05 -18.24
N VAL A 746 19.84 -10.02 -17.53
CA VAL A 746 20.65 -8.86 -17.15
C VAL A 746 21.00 -8.99 -15.66
N HIS A 747 22.29 -8.81 -15.36
CA HIS A 747 22.89 -9.24 -14.10
C HIS A 747 23.10 -8.08 -13.11
N PHE A 748 22.97 -6.84 -13.57
CA PHE A 748 23.11 -5.68 -12.72
C PHE A 748 22.35 -4.48 -13.30
N GLY A 749 21.59 -3.79 -12.44
CA GLY A 749 20.87 -2.56 -12.76
C GLY A 749 21.54 -1.35 -12.14
N LEU A 750 21.65 -0.26 -12.89
CA LEU A 750 22.08 1.05 -12.43
C LEU A 750 21.13 2.13 -12.95
N VAL A 751 20.83 3.10 -12.10
CA VAL A 751 20.03 4.28 -12.45
C VAL A 751 20.85 5.53 -12.18
N ASP A 752 21.14 6.28 -13.23
CA ASP A 752 21.59 7.66 -13.15
C ASP A 752 20.37 8.53 -12.81
N GLY A 753 20.23 8.89 -11.55
CA GLY A 753 19.27 9.87 -11.05
C GLY A 753 19.98 11.09 -10.49
N TYR A 754 21.13 11.49 -11.04
CA TYR A 754 21.83 12.66 -10.51
C TYR A 754 21.10 13.95 -10.92
N GLU A 755 20.85 14.08 -12.22
CA GLU A 755 19.93 15.06 -12.81
C GLU A 755 18.82 14.30 -13.54
N SER A 756 17.57 14.51 -13.11
CA SER A 756 16.42 13.71 -13.53
C SER A 756 15.39 14.56 -14.28
N ALA A 757 14.70 13.94 -15.24
CA ALA A 757 13.60 14.56 -15.97
C ALA A 757 12.24 14.04 -15.50
N ASP A 758 11.38 14.94 -15.04
CA ASP A 758 10.03 14.59 -14.60
C ASP A 758 8.94 15.23 -15.48
N GLY A 759 7.69 14.98 -15.14
CA GLY A 759 6.53 15.52 -15.82
C GLY A 759 6.15 14.82 -17.13
N PRO A 760 5.19 15.38 -17.88
CA PRO A 760 4.56 14.71 -19.03
C PRO A 760 5.53 14.45 -20.20
N PHE A 761 6.65 15.18 -20.27
CA PHE A 761 7.61 15.12 -21.37
C PHE A 761 9.00 14.64 -20.95
N GLY A 762 9.19 14.14 -19.73
CA GLY A 762 10.53 13.80 -19.21
C GLY A 762 11.31 12.78 -20.04
N ILE A 763 10.62 11.93 -20.82
CA ILE A 763 11.27 11.04 -21.79
C ILE A 763 11.94 11.79 -22.96
N PHE A 764 11.39 12.94 -23.36
CA PHE A 764 11.81 13.70 -24.54
C PHE A 764 12.74 14.85 -24.20
N ALA A 765 12.43 15.62 -23.16
CA ALA A 765 13.19 16.81 -22.77
C ALA A 765 12.74 17.30 -21.40
N ASP A 766 13.67 17.96 -20.69
CA ASP A 766 13.34 18.74 -19.50
C ASP A 766 14.15 20.04 -19.46
N THR A 767 13.44 21.17 -19.51
CA THR A 767 14.07 22.48 -19.51
C THR A 767 14.33 23.03 -18.10
N CYS A 768 13.81 22.37 -17.07
CA CYS A 768 13.96 22.73 -15.66
C CYS A 768 14.08 21.46 -14.78
N PRO A 769 15.14 20.66 -14.97
CA PRO A 769 15.24 19.33 -14.37
C PRO A 769 15.41 19.33 -12.86
N ASN A 770 15.04 18.20 -12.25
CA ASN A 770 15.24 17.98 -10.83
C ASN A 770 16.66 17.47 -10.55
N LEU A 771 17.37 18.21 -9.71
CA LEU A 771 18.67 17.78 -9.20
C LEU A 771 18.46 16.86 -8.00
N THR A 772 18.18 15.60 -8.29
CA THR A 772 17.91 14.54 -7.30
C THR A 772 19.18 14.01 -6.64
N ARG A 773 20.36 14.22 -7.26
CA ARG A 773 21.69 13.88 -6.71
C ARG A 773 21.86 12.41 -6.31
N THR A 774 21.15 11.51 -6.98
CA THR A 774 21.02 10.11 -6.56
C THR A 774 21.58 9.16 -7.61
N VAL A 775 22.29 8.12 -7.18
CA VAL A 775 22.59 6.94 -8.02
C VAL A 775 22.02 5.72 -7.31
N ILE A 776 21.37 4.83 -8.07
CA ILE A 776 20.76 3.61 -7.53
C ILE A 776 21.33 2.41 -8.26
N GLY A 777 21.58 1.30 -7.56
CA GLY A 777 22.02 0.07 -8.21
C GLY A 777 21.84 -1.18 -7.37
N GLY A 778 21.92 -2.33 -8.03
CA GLY A 778 21.74 -3.67 -7.44
C GLY A 778 21.76 -4.78 -8.49
N GLU A 779 21.83 -6.02 -8.02
CA GLU A 779 21.92 -7.22 -8.88
C GLU A 779 20.61 -7.60 -9.58
N ASP A 780 19.48 -7.06 -9.14
CA ASP A 780 18.15 -7.41 -9.64
C ASP A 780 17.42 -6.18 -10.19
N LEU A 781 17.05 -6.23 -11.47
CA LEU A 781 16.41 -5.09 -12.17
C LEU A 781 15.02 -4.78 -11.60
N VAL A 782 14.27 -5.80 -11.17
CA VAL A 782 12.94 -5.60 -10.56
C VAL A 782 13.12 -4.84 -9.25
N ALA A 783 14.07 -5.25 -8.42
CA ALA A 783 14.36 -4.57 -7.15
C ALA A 783 14.86 -3.12 -7.34
N VAL A 784 15.80 -2.91 -8.28
CA VAL A 784 16.32 -1.57 -8.59
C VAL A 784 15.23 -0.64 -9.11
N ASP A 785 14.41 -1.11 -10.06
CA ASP A 785 13.31 -0.30 -10.59
C ASP A 785 12.24 -0.04 -9.53
N TRP A 786 11.97 -1.00 -8.65
CA TRP A 786 11.01 -0.85 -7.55
C TRP A 786 11.41 0.29 -6.62
N VAL A 787 12.66 0.29 -6.14
CA VAL A 787 13.19 1.36 -5.29
C VAL A 787 13.15 2.70 -6.02
N ALA A 788 13.64 2.74 -7.27
CA ALA A 788 13.72 3.98 -8.03
C ALA A 788 12.34 4.57 -8.37
N SER A 789 11.35 3.75 -8.75
CA SER A 789 9.98 4.24 -9.03
C SER A 789 9.27 4.66 -7.75
N THR A 790 9.42 3.96 -6.64
CA THR A 790 8.84 4.44 -5.38
C THR A 790 9.44 5.78 -4.96
N LYS A 791 10.75 6.03 -5.20
CA LYS A 791 11.34 7.36 -4.99
C LYS A 791 10.72 8.44 -5.89
N MET A 792 10.11 8.10 -7.03
CA MET A 792 9.29 9.03 -7.83
C MET A 792 7.90 9.30 -7.22
N GLY A 793 7.56 8.67 -6.10
CA GLY A 793 6.26 8.80 -5.45
C GLY A 793 5.12 8.13 -6.22
N ILE A 794 5.45 7.10 -7.02
CA ILE A 794 4.48 6.34 -7.81
C ILE A 794 4.52 4.86 -7.41
N ASP A 795 3.37 4.21 -7.46
CA ASP A 795 3.27 2.75 -7.29
C ASP A 795 4.07 2.05 -8.41
N PRO A 796 5.11 1.24 -8.10
CA PRO A 796 5.86 0.51 -9.12
C PRO A 796 4.96 -0.34 -10.05
N MET A 797 3.89 -0.95 -9.51
CA MET A 797 3.01 -1.83 -10.26
C MET A 797 2.05 -1.09 -11.21
N ILE A 798 2.04 0.24 -11.21
CA ILE A 798 1.31 1.02 -12.23
C ILE A 798 1.88 0.78 -13.63
N SER A 799 3.18 0.47 -13.73
CA SER A 799 3.85 0.20 -14.99
C SER A 799 3.61 -1.24 -15.43
N GLN A 800 3.12 -1.44 -16.66
CA GLN A 800 2.96 -2.78 -17.21
C GLN A 800 4.29 -3.55 -17.32
N TYR A 801 5.43 -2.84 -17.49
CA TYR A 801 6.75 -3.47 -17.41
C TYR A 801 6.98 -4.13 -16.04
N MET A 802 6.70 -3.42 -14.94
CA MET A 802 6.88 -3.95 -13.59
C MET A 802 5.94 -5.13 -13.34
N ARG A 803 4.65 -5.02 -13.73
CA ARG A 803 3.69 -6.12 -13.57
C ARG A 803 4.13 -7.41 -14.28
N LEU A 804 4.61 -7.28 -15.51
CA LEU A 804 5.10 -8.43 -16.27
C LEU A 804 6.42 -8.96 -15.70
N ALA A 805 7.33 -8.08 -15.28
CA ALA A 805 8.61 -8.48 -14.69
C ALA A 805 8.42 -9.22 -13.34
N VAL A 806 7.56 -8.73 -12.45
CA VAL A 806 7.20 -9.42 -11.19
C VAL A 806 6.53 -10.77 -11.46
N LYS A 807 5.71 -10.86 -12.52
CA LYS A 807 5.10 -12.13 -12.93
C LYS A 807 6.15 -13.13 -13.46
N ALA A 808 7.10 -12.66 -14.26
CA ALA A 808 8.10 -13.51 -14.91
C ALA A 808 9.25 -13.92 -13.97
N PHE A 809 9.73 -12.98 -13.14
CA PHE A 809 10.96 -13.12 -12.35
C PHE A 809 10.73 -13.10 -10.83
N GLY A 810 9.51 -12.77 -10.39
CA GLY A 810 9.24 -12.44 -9.00
C GLY A 810 9.79 -11.05 -8.61
N LYS A 811 9.41 -10.57 -7.43
CA LYS A 811 10.07 -9.45 -6.74
C LYS A 811 10.82 -10.02 -5.53
N PRO A 812 12.15 -9.94 -5.46
CA PRO A 812 12.88 -10.39 -4.26
C PRO A 812 12.57 -9.50 -3.05
N GLU A 813 12.90 -10.01 -1.86
CA GLU A 813 13.06 -9.17 -0.67
C GLU A 813 14.24 -8.21 -0.88
N ILE A 814 14.05 -6.94 -0.56
CA ILE A 814 15.02 -5.88 -0.83
C ILE A 814 15.65 -5.41 0.48
N GLU A 815 16.95 -5.64 0.61
CA GLU A 815 17.78 -4.93 1.58
C GLU A 815 18.20 -3.58 0.98
N LEU A 816 17.55 -2.51 1.40
CA LEU A 816 17.84 -1.16 0.92
C LEU A 816 18.97 -0.52 1.75
N ILE A 817 20.05 -0.12 1.08
CA ILE A 817 21.14 0.67 1.67
C ILE A 817 21.06 2.11 1.16
N GLY A 818 21.03 3.09 2.06
CA GLY A 818 21.04 4.52 1.73
C GLY A 818 19.67 5.21 1.80
N ASP A 819 19.43 6.17 0.91
CA ASP A 819 18.27 7.06 0.95
C ASP A 819 17.05 6.47 0.22
N GLY A 820 16.03 6.07 0.98
CA GLY A 820 14.72 5.63 0.46
C GLY A 820 13.69 6.76 0.27
N SER A 821 14.04 8.02 0.56
CA SER A 821 13.07 9.12 0.53
C SER A 821 12.58 9.46 -0.88
N VAL A 822 11.31 9.85 -0.98
CA VAL A 822 10.68 10.29 -2.23
C VAL A 822 11.29 11.61 -2.71
N TYR A 823 11.56 11.71 -4.01
CA TYR A 823 12.03 12.92 -4.69
C TYR A 823 11.03 14.06 -4.52
N ARG A 824 11.53 15.24 -4.19
CA ARG A 824 10.71 16.45 -4.01
C ARG A 824 11.45 17.70 -4.51
N PRO A 825 10.80 18.52 -5.35
CA PRO A 825 9.55 18.23 -6.07
C PRO A 825 9.72 17.07 -7.05
N TRP A 826 8.63 16.36 -7.38
CA TRP A 826 8.58 15.39 -8.46
C TRP A 826 7.18 15.38 -9.08
N LEU A 827 7.12 15.42 -10.41
CA LEU A 827 5.90 15.50 -11.19
C LEU A 827 5.71 14.21 -12.01
N ASN A 828 4.62 13.50 -11.75
CA ASN A 828 4.29 12.29 -12.48
C ASN A 828 3.47 12.56 -13.74
N VAL A 829 3.50 11.61 -14.69
CA VAL A 829 2.77 11.69 -15.95
C VAL A 829 1.25 11.63 -15.70
N PRO A 830 0.45 12.54 -16.26
CA PRO A 830 -1.01 12.44 -16.23
C PRO A 830 -1.50 11.24 -17.04
N VAL A 831 -2.44 10.44 -16.52
CA VAL A 831 -2.98 9.29 -17.27
C VAL A 831 -3.71 9.70 -18.53
N ALA A 832 -4.32 10.89 -18.58
CA ALA A 832 -4.91 11.39 -19.82
C ALA A 832 -3.88 11.40 -20.97
N LEU A 833 -2.62 11.72 -20.67
CA LEU A 833 -1.53 11.64 -21.64
C LEU A 833 -1.22 10.18 -21.98
N THR A 834 -1.17 9.29 -20.99
CA THR A 834 -0.97 7.85 -21.21
C THR A 834 -2.06 7.23 -22.09
N LEU A 835 -3.33 7.55 -21.84
CA LEU A 835 -4.47 7.14 -22.65
C LEU A 835 -4.40 7.71 -24.07
N PHE A 836 -4.04 8.99 -24.20
CA PHE A 836 -3.83 9.62 -25.51
C PHE A 836 -2.69 8.95 -26.29
N THR A 837 -1.59 8.59 -25.62
CA THR A 837 -0.49 7.90 -26.28
C THR A 837 -0.88 6.48 -26.74
N HIS A 838 -1.55 5.69 -25.89
CA HIS A 838 -1.97 4.33 -26.23
C HIS A 838 -3.11 4.26 -27.24
N LYS A 839 -4.19 5.01 -27.01
CA LYS A 839 -5.42 4.94 -27.82
C LYS A 839 -5.46 5.97 -28.96
N GLY A 840 -4.52 6.92 -28.97
CA GLY A 840 -4.40 7.94 -30.01
C GLY A 840 -3.18 7.73 -30.91
N LEU A 841 -1.97 7.93 -30.37
CA LEU A 841 -0.74 7.87 -31.17
C LEU A 841 -0.45 6.46 -31.70
N ASP A 842 -0.56 5.42 -30.85
CA ASP A 842 -0.21 4.04 -31.22
C ASP A 842 -1.31 3.33 -32.02
N ALA A 843 -2.56 3.79 -31.89
CA ALA A 843 -3.72 3.22 -32.59
C ALA A 843 -3.61 3.30 -34.11
N ASN A 844 -2.80 4.23 -34.64
CA ASN A 844 -2.53 4.34 -36.06
C ASN A 844 -1.08 4.76 -36.30
N TYR A 845 -0.27 3.81 -36.80
CA TYR A 845 1.15 4.05 -37.12
C TYR A 845 1.35 5.31 -37.98
N HIS A 846 0.54 5.54 -39.02
CA HIS A 846 0.74 6.68 -39.92
C HIS A 846 0.50 8.00 -39.20
N PHE A 847 -0.55 8.08 -38.37
CA PHE A 847 -0.84 9.26 -37.57
C PHE A 847 0.23 9.50 -36.50
N GLY A 848 0.58 8.48 -35.71
CA GLY A 848 1.61 8.58 -34.68
C GLY A 848 2.98 8.95 -35.27
N ASN A 849 3.39 8.30 -36.36
CA ASN A 849 4.65 8.59 -37.05
C ASN A 849 4.66 10.02 -37.62
N LEU A 850 3.54 10.51 -38.16
CA LEU A 850 3.40 11.91 -38.58
C LEU A 850 3.56 12.86 -37.40
N PHE A 851 2.92 12.57 -36.26
CA PHE A 851 3.03 13.37 -35.05
C PHE A 851 4.47 13.43 -34.54
N TYR A 852 5.16 12.29 -34.40
CA TYR A 852 6.56 12.24 -33.99
C TYR A 852 7.48 13.00 -34.95
N ASN A 853 7.33 12.79 -36.26
CA ASN A 853 8.09 13.54 -37.27
C ASN A 853 7.79 15.04 -37.20
N SER A 854 6.56 15.45 -36.87
CA SER A 854 6.18 16.87 -36.80
C SER A 854 6.66 17.56 -35.52
N CYS A 855 6.70 16.82 -34.41
CA CYS A 855 6.93 17.37 -33.07
C CYS A 855 8.34 17.12 -32.53
N ALA A 856 9.16 16.27 -33.14
CA ALA A 856 10.53 16.06 -32.71
C ALA A 856 11.43 17.30 -32.96
N GLN A 857 12.21 17.68 -31.96
CA GLN A 857 13.28 18.67 -32.04
C GLN A 857 14.64 17.98 -31.90
N MET A 858 15.69 18.54 -32.50
CA MET A 858 17.07 18.07 -32.42
C MET A 858 18.05 19.24 -32.36
N ASP A 859 19.30 18.99 -31.98
CA ASP A 859 20.43 19.90 -32.22
C ASP A 859 20.71 19.98 -33.73
N GLU A 860 20.23 21.07 -34.32
CA GLU A 860 20.28 21.33 -35.76
C GLU A 860 21.70 21.51 -36.30
N ASN A 861 22.70 21.76 -35.44
CA ASN A 861 24.10 21.81 -35.86
C ASN A 861 24.65 20.42 -36.23
N ARG A 862 24.12 19.36 -35.63
CA ARG A 862 24.59 17.98 -35.84
C ARG A 862 23.59 17.13 -36.63
N PHE A 863 22.30 17.22 -36.29
CA PHE A 863 21.26 16.34 -36.82
C PHE A 863 20.34 17.11 -37.77
N LYS A 864 20.55 16.91 -39.07
CA LYS A 864 19.71 17.54 -40.10
C LYS A 864 18.46 16.72 -40.35
N LEU A 865 17.33 17.39 -40.55
CA LEU A 865 16.09 16.74 -40.97
C LEU A 865 16.28 16.17 -42.38
N LYS A 866 15.95 14.88 -42.56
CA LYS A 866 15.94 14.24 -43.88
C LYS A 866 14.95 14.95 -44.81
N LYS A 867 15.14 14.81 -46.13
CA LYS A 867 14.24 15.43 -47.12
C LYS A 867 12.80 14.97 -46.89
N ASN A 868 11.95 15.91 -46.47
CA ASN A 868 10.56 15.67 -46.12
C ASN A 868 9.62 16.30 -47.17
N PRO A 869 8.45 15.68 -47.45
CA PRO A 869 7.39 16.30 -48.24
C PRO A 869 6.94 17.67 -47.71
N ILE A 870 6.37 18.50 -48.58
CA ILE A 870 5.94 19.88 -48.26
C ILE A 870 4.98 19.91 -47.06
N HIS A 871 4.04 18.98 -46.98
CA HIS A 871 3.08 18.93 -45.88
C HIS A 871 3.73 18.68 -44.50
N ILE A 872 4.81 17.89 -44.42
CA ILE A 872 5.54 17.65 -43.16
C ILE A 872 6.31 18.90 -42.75
N ARG A 873 6.89 19.63 -43.71
CA ARG A 873 7.54 20.92 -43.42
C ARG A 873 6.55 21.94 -42.87
N PHE A 874 5.34 21.98 -43.43
CA PHE A 874 4.25 22.83 -42.93
C PHE A 874 3.82 22.44 -41.51
N LEU A 875 3.62 21.15 -41.23
CA LEU A 875 3.27 20.67 -39.89
C LEU A 875 4.37 20.96 -38.85
N ARG A 876 5.64 20.80 -39.23
CA ARG A 876 6.77 21.20 -38.37
C ARG A 876 6.78 22.70 -38.10
N TRP A 877 6.42 23.54 -39.08
CA TRP A 877 6.31 24.98 -38.86
C TRP A 877 5.19 25.31 -37.86
N ILE A 878 4.01 24.69 -37.99
CA ILE A 878 2.89 24.86 -37.04
C ILE A 878 3.25 24.36 -35.64
N SER A 879 4.01 23.26 -35.52
CA SER A 879 4.39 22.69 -34.22
C SER A 879 5.48 23.50 -33.49
N LEU A 880 6.06 24.52 -34.12
CA LEU A 880 7.18 25.28 -33.57
C LEU A 880 6.91 25.88 -32.18
N PRO A 881 5.73 26.47 -31.87
CA PRO A 881 5.44 27.00 -30.53
C PRO A 881 5.46 25.90 -29.46
N VAL A 882 4.91 24.73 -29.77
CA VAL A 882 4.91 23.57 -28.87
C VAL A 882 6.34 23.07 -28.66
N ARG A 883 7.12 22.91 -29.74
CA ARG A 883 8.52 22.48 -29.64
C ARG A 883 9.36 23.46 -28.82
N ARG A 884 9.18 24.76 -29.01
CA ARG A 884 9.84 25.81 -28.22
C ARG A 884 9.46 25.81 -26.75
N THR A 885 8.31 25.23 -26.40
CA THR A 885 7.85 25.14 -25.01
C THR A 885 8.59 24.03 -24.26
N PHE A 886 8.86 22.89 -24.91
CA PHE A 886 9.36 21.69 -24.22
C PHE A 886 10.83 21.33 -24.51
N PHE A 887 11.41 21.76 -25.63
CA PHE A 887 12.78 21.40 -26.03
C PHE A 887 13.75 22.58 -25.91
N LYS A 888 15.02 22.26 -25.63
CA LYS A 888 16.14 23.22 -25.73
C LYS A 888 16.54 23.39 -27.20
N PHE A 889 16.45 24.62 -27.69
CA PHE A 889 16.86 24.94 -29.07
C PHE A 889 18.38 25.15 -29.19
N THR A 890 18.89 24.87 -30.38
CA THR A 890 20.30 25.05 -30.72
C THR A 890 20.75 26.47 -30.40
N ASN A 891 21.83 26.60 -29.63
CA ASN A 891 22.39 27.89 -29.22
C ASN A 891 21.51 28.78 -28.32
N GLU A 892 20.38 28.29 -27.83
CA GLU A 892 19.49 29.02 -26.92
C GLU A 892 19.57 28.46 -25.49
N ARG A 893 19.37 29.32 -24.48
CA ARG A 893 19.08 28.90 -23.10
C ARG A 893 17.56 28.72 -22.95
N PRO A 894 17.07 27.88 -22.03
CA PRO A 894 15.65 27.83 -21.71
C PRO A 894 15.10 29.22 -21.45
N THR A 895 14.04 29.61 -22.16
CA THR A 895 13.44 30.94 -22.00
C THR A 895 12.71 31.04 -20.65
N TRP A 896 12.44 32.26 -20.19
CA TRP A 896 11.57 32.46 -19.03
C TRP A 896 10.20 31.78 -19.24
N TYR A 897 9.66 31.80 -20.46
CA TYR A 897 8.42 31.12 -20.82
C TYR A 897 8.51 29.59 -20.66
N ASN A 898 9.60 28.94 -21.08
CA ASN A 898 9.82 27.49 -20.84
C ASN A 898 9.73 27.15 -19.35
N ARG A 899 10.40 27.95 -18.53
CA ARG A 899 10.43 27.77 -17.07
C ARG A 899 9.07 28.06 -16.44
N THR A 900 8.35 29.07 -16.92
CA THR A 900 7.01 29.42 -16.41
C THR A 900 5.99 28.36 -16.80
N VAL A 901 6.01 27.82 -18.02
CA VAL A 901 5.11 26.73 -18.42
C VAL A 901 5.44 25.44 -17.68
N SER A 902 6.71 25.08 -17.54
CA SER A 902 7.09 23.89 -16.74
C SER A 902 6.71 24.05 -15.27
N ARG A 903 6.87 25.25 -14.70
CA ARG A 903 6.39 25.58 -13.34
C ARG A 903 4.87 25.61 -13.24
N ALA A 904 4.17 26.06 -14.27
CA ALA A 904 2.70 26.08 -14.32
C ALA A 904 2.14 24.66 -14.44
N LEU A 905 2.76 23.78 -15.23
CA LEU A 905 2.43 22.36 -15.28
C LEU A 905 2.62 21.72 -13.90
N ASN A 906 3.79 21.94 -13.28
CA ASN A 906 4.06 21.55 -11.88
C ASN A 906 3.01 22.10 -10.89
N TRP A 907 2.63 23.38 -10.98
CA TRP A 907 1.67 24.02 -10.08
C TRP A 907 0.21 23.58 -10.33
N LEU A 908 -0.13 23.28 -11.58
CA LEU A 908 -1.45 22.80 -11.96
C LEU A 908 -1.64 21.31 -11.67
N GLY A 909 -0.55 20.59 -11.37
CA GLY A 909 -0.53 19.14 -11.19
C GLY A 909 -0.61 18.39 -12.52
N TYR A 910 0.04 18.90 -13.58
CA TYR A 910 0.21 18.24 -14.86
C TYR A 910 1.64 17.79 -15.05
#